data_AF-A0A380Z473-F1
#
_entry.id   AF-A0A380Z473-F1
#
_cell.length_a   1.000
_cell.length_b   1.000
_cell.length_c   1.000
_cell.angle_alpha   90.00
_cell.angle_beta   90.00
_cell.angle_gamma   90.00
#
_symmetry.space_group_name_H-M   'P 1'
#
loop_
_entity.id
_entity.type
_entity.pdbx_description
1 polymer ?
#
loop_
_entity_poly.entity_id
_entity_poly.type
_entity_poly.pdbx_seq_one_letter_code
_entity_poly.pdbx_strand_id
1 'polypeptide(L)'
;MRYLLPAILLLGTQIASAQSILKDKDDKELSVLLNEVVITGTGTEHYLKDAPVQTEVITSKALEQYQARSIDDLLSGLSPSLTFHDGDMGSHIQLNGLNNDYILIMINGKRMNGDVGGQNDLNQLNPANIERIEIVKGAASSLYGSDAIAGVINIITKRNREKMELTNTSRIGEYGDIRQSTSFGFNYGKIKSVTGINFRHTDGWRNTDLQWDQNQLKSGSTMLTVNRSSNYTLSENIEWQVNRKLDLTAEGTYYERWVMRTHGPWKYQANDFYYRNYTFAVGSKYKLGKRNYLTADLSYGRYGYFYDYKLNEHTDYFLDNDRHERITYFAGQRIKQSIQKQILGQVKSVFYLGEDHILNAGIEYQYNHLESPHHIDGDRASVYTLAAYIQEEWTARENLVLTAGVRGTQHKETGLNFSPKISGLYKPGEHINLRASYALGYKAPTIKELYYNYTGVIGGGALTAYHGNTDLKAQTSQYASIGIEYVGQKFQASLTGYMNYLHNMIELVEIFVTPDEKFLEVEKSKQYKNLTKARIYGMDFTFNYRPAKSLSLAGGYSYADPKAQYPNKGIDYMKYLPIDATSSHNANLNILWQHSWKLYRLGIGIYGRYQSTRRYINDNNADGFQTWRINTAHSLLKMKRWSLTMNAGVDNVFDYVDRTPFGRNRATSTPGRTFYVSALIKFKNN
;
A
#
# COMPACT_ATOMS: atom_id res chain seq x y z
N MET A 1 3.86 21.28 31.33
CA MET A 1 3.36 22.65 31.59
C MET A 1 4.40 23.64 31.08
N ARG A 2 3.98 24.69 30.36
CA ARG A 2 4.69 25.57 29.39
C ARG A 2 4.53 25.12 27.92
N TYR A 3 4.21 26.10 27.07
CA TYR A 3 3.75 26.07 25.67
C TYR A 3 2.22 25.98 25.45
N LEU A 4 1.50 27.01 25.95
CA LEU A 4 0.17 27.39 25.49
C LEU A 4 0.19 28.91 25.37
N LEU A 5 0.38 29.44 24.16
CA LEU A 5 0.22 30.84 23.69
C LEU A 5 1.09 30.95 22.42
N PRO A 6 0.52 31.04 21.19
CA PRO A 6 -0.51 32.02 20.82
C PRO A 6 -1.59 31.48 19.85
N ALA A 7 -2.87 31.56 20.23
CA ALA A 7 -4.00 31.24 19.35
C ALA A 7 -5.09 32.33 19.33
N ILE A 8 -4.77 33.55 19.79
CA ILE A 8 -5.74 34.64 19.89
C ILE A 8 -5.12 35.88 19.27
N LEU A 9 -5.34 36.07 17.96
CA LEU A 9 -5.31 37.39 17.31
C LEU A 9 -5.69 37.23 15.83
N LEU A 10 -6.93 37.61 15.51
CA LEU A 10 -7.39 38.31 14.30
C LEU A 10 -8.88 38.02 14.04
N LEU A 11 -9.71 38.58 14.93
CA LEU A 11 -11.10 38.91 14.66
C LEU A 11 -11.14 40.40 14.29
N GLY A 12 -11.59 40.73 13.08
CA GLY A 12 -11.93 42.09 12.70
C GLY A 12 -11.69 42.40 11.23
N THR A 13 -12.74 42.28 10.41
CA THR A 13 -13.28 43.36 9.55
C THR A 13 -14.44 42.80 8.71
N GLN A 14 -15.56 43.52 8.74
CA GLN A 14 -16.72 43.33 7.86
C GLN A 14 -16.38 43.75 6.42
N ILE A 15 -17.04 43.15 5.43
CA ILE A 15 -17.76 43.84 4.33
C ILE A 15 -18.64 42.81 3.57
N ALA A 16 -19.72 43.38 3.05
CA ALA A 16 -20.95 42.90 2.44
C ALA A 16 -20.91 41.84 1.32
N SER A 17 -22.03 41.11 1.28
CA SER A 17 -22.85 40.67 0.13
C SER A 17 -22.20 40.09 -1.14
N ALA A 18 -22.50 38.82 -1.41
CA ALA A 18 -23.35 38.41 -2.56
C ALA A 18 -23.72 36.92 -2.44
N GLN A 19 -25.00 36.61 -2.67
CA GLN A 19 -25.55 35.25 -2.72
C GLN A 19 -25.06 34.51 -3.97
N SER A 20 -24.75 33.22 -3.83
CA SER A 20 -25.03 32.27 -4.91
C SER A 20 -25.50 30.94 -4.33
N ILE A 21 -26.76 30.67 -4.68
CA ILE A 21 -27.64 29.53 -4.46
C ILE A 21 -26.93 28.19 -4.76
N LEU A 22 -26.99 27.25 -3.82
CA LEU A 22 -26.86 25.82 -4.09
C LEU A 22 -28.05 25.12 -3.44
N LYS A 23 -29.08 24.88 -4.25
CA LYS A 23 -30.24 24.04 -3.91
C LYS A 23 -30.11 22.74 -4.73
N ASP A 24 -30.42 21.63 -4.06
CA ASP A 24 -30.48 20.24 -4.52
C ASP A 24 -29.16 19.50 -4.82
N LYS A 25 -28.71 18.72 -3.81
CA LYS A 25 -27.59 17.75 -3.91
C LYS A 25 -27.98 16.30 -3.55
N ASP A 26 -29.25 16.00 -3.29
CA ASP A 26 -29.61 14.82 -2.51
C ASP A 26 -29.83 13.52 -3.29
N ASP A 27 -29.92 13.54 -4.63
CA ASP A 27 -30.05 12.32 -5.46
C ASP A 27 -28.71 11.84 -6.06
N LYS A 28 -27.59 12.54 -5.78
CA LYS A 28 -26.30 12.24 -6.42
C LYS A 28 -25.46 11.17 -5.71
N GLU A 29 -25.67 10.81 -4.44
CA GLU A 29 -24.65 10.03 -3.69
C GLU A 29 -24.42 8.57 -4.14
N LEU A 30 -25.39 7.88 -4.76
CA LEU A 30 -25.17 6.56 -5.37
C LEU A 30 -24.76 6.66 -6.84
N SER A 31 -25.20 7.70 -7.55
CA SER A 31 -24.62 8.08 -8.84
C SER A 31 -23.14 8.43 -8.71
N VAL A 32 -22.70 8.99 -7.58
CA VAL A 32 -21.31 9.41 -7.34
C VAL A 32 -20.35 8.22 -7.28
N LEU A 33 -20.74 7.07 -6.72
CA LEU A 33 -19.88 5.86 -6.73
C LEU A 33 -19.72 5.28 -8.14
N LEU A 34 -20.79 5.23 -8.93
CA LEU A 34 -20.76 4.74 -10.31
C LEU A 34 -20.10 5.74 -11.28
N ASN A 35 -20.12 7.03 -10.93
CA ASN A 35 -19.50 8.12 -11.67
C ASN A 35 -18.11 8.48 -11.10
N GLU A 36 -17.55 7.71 -10.16
CA GLU A 36 -16.14 7.86 -9.81
C GLU A 36 -15.30 7.53 -11.04
N VAL A 37 -14.31 8.37 -11.30
CA VAL A 37 -13.40 8.18 -12.42
C VAL A 37 -12.23 7.33 -11.94
N VAL A 38 -12.05 6.18 -12.57
CA VAL A 38 -10.92 5.28 -12.39
C VAL A 38 -9.98 5.36 -13.59
N ILE A 39 -8.70 5.20 -13.32
CA ILE A 39 -7.66 5.22 -14.37
C ILE A 39 -6.85 3.93 -14.33
N THR A 40 -6.75 3.28 -13.18
CA THR A 40 -5.75 2.24 -12.93
C THR A 40 -5.99 0.98 -13.78
N GLY A 41 -7.23 0.61 -14.08
CA GLY A 41 -7.51 -0.64 -14.81
C GLY A 41 -7.00 -0.67 -16.27
N THR A 42 -7.11 0.46 -16.98
CA THR A 42 -6.83 0.58 -18.42
C THR A 42 -5.73 1.58 -18.75
N GLY A 43 -5.37 2.43 -17.79
CA GLY A 43 -4.50 3.58 -18.00
C GLY A 43 -5.23 4.78 -18.63
N THR A 44 -6.54 4.72 -18.79
CA THR A 44 -7.38 5.76 -19.38
C THR A 44 -8.51 6.10 -18.42
N GLU A 45 -9.06 7.31 -18.50
CA GLU A 45 -10.13 7.74 -17.59
C GLU A 45 -11.45 7.09 -17.98
N HIS A 46 -12.01 6.26 -17.09
CA HIS A 46 -13.34 5.68 -17.22
C HIS A 46 -14.16 5.95 -15.97
N TYR A 47 -15.48 6.09 -16.13
CA TYR A 47 -16.36 5.90 -14.98
C TYR A 47 -16.28 4.45 -14.51
N LEU A 48 -16.37 4.21 -13.21
CA LEU A 48 -16.24 2.88 -12.62
C LEU A 48 -17.16 1.84 -13.30
N LYS A 49 -18.41 2.23 -13.62
CA LYS A 49 -19.40 1.38 -14.31
C LYS A 49 -19.04 1.04 -15.76
N ASP A 50 -18.14 1.79 -16.38
CA ASP A 50 -17.76 1.71 -17.80
C ASP A 50 -16.32 1.21 -17.99
N ALA A 51 -15.50 1.20 -16.94
CA ALA A 51 -14.14 0.68 -16.98
C ALA A 51 -14.20 -0.80 -17.34
N PRO A 52 -13.51 -1.32 -18.38
CA PRO A 52 -13.60 -2.73 -18.80
C PRO A 52 -12.95 -3.71 -17.81
N VAL A 53 -12.00 -3.24 -17.01
CA VAL A 53 -11.28 -4.02 -15.99
C VAL A 53 -11.89 -3.76 -14.62
N GLN A 54 -12.20 -4.84 -13.88
CA GLN A 54 -12.76 -4.73 -12.54
C GLN A 54 -11.80 -3.96 -11.62
N THR A 55 -12.30 -2.87 -11.04
CA THR A 55 -11.53 -1.99 -10.15
C THR A 55 -12.35 -1.76 -8.88
N GLU A 56 -11.73 -1.95 -7.72
CA GLU A 56 -12.32 -1.60 -6.43
C GLU A 56 -11.89 -0.17 -6.06
N VAL A 57 -12.82 0.65 -5.59
CA VAL A 57 -12.55 2.06 -5.26
C VAL A 57 -12.96 2.37 -3.83
N ILE A 58 -11.99 2.82 -3.03
CA ILE A 58 -12.25 3.39 -1.71
C ILE A 58 -12.30 4.91 -1.86
N THR A 59 -13.50 5.48 -1.75
CA THR A 59 -13.78 6.91 -1.98
C THR A 59 -13.36 7.81 -0.83
N SER A 60 -13.09 9.09 -1.10
CA SER A 60 -12.77 10.10 -0.07
C SER A 60 -13.78 10.11 1.08
N LYS A 61 -15.06 9.90 0.78
CA LYS A 61 -16.12 9.90 1.81
C LYS A 61 -15.99 8.69 2.75
N ALA A 62 -15.68 7.51 2.21
CA ALA A 62 -15.41 6.33 3.03
C ALA A 62 -14.16 6.53 3.90
N LEU A 63 -13.10 7.15 3.36
CA LEU A 63 -11.88 7.47 4.11
C LEU A 63 -12.17 8.43 5.28
N GLU A 64 -12.92 9.52 5.02
CA GLU A 64 -13.31 10.50 6.02
C GLU A 64 -14.28 9.92 7.07
N GLN A 65 -15.13 8.96 6.71
CA GLN A 65 -16.06 8.34 7.66
C GLN A 65 -15.41 7.24 8.50
N TYR A 66 -14.47 6.47 7.94
CA TYR A 66 -13.83 5.35 8.63
C TYR A 66 -12.84 5.81 9.71
N GLN A 67 -12.24 6.99 9.54
CA GLN A 67 -11.30 7.61 10.51
C GLN A 67 -10.19 6.63 10.94
N ALA A 68 -9.51 6.01 9.95
CA ALA A 68 -8.44 5.04 10.22
C ALA A 68 -7.24 5.65 10.95
N ARG A 69 -6.52 4.81 11.70
CA ARG A 69 -5.24 5.15 12.36
C ARG A 69 -4.03 5.13 11.42
N SER A 70 -4.07 4.32 10.39
CA SER A 70 -3.02 4.15 9.37
C SER A 70 -3.65 3.74 8.04
N ILE A 71 -2.86 3.70 6.97
CA ILE A 71 -3.32 3.13 5.69
C ILE A 71 -3.62 1.63 5.84
N ASP A 72 -2.85 0.91 6.63
CA ASP A 72 -3.02 -0.52 6.88
C ASP A 72 -4.36 -0.82 7.56
N ASP A 73 -4.70 -0.05 8.60
CA ASP A 73 -6.01 -0.09 9.27
C ASP A 73 -7.12 0.23 8.27
N LEU A 74 -6.92 1.25 7.42
CA LEU A 74 -7.88 1.67 6.42
C LEU A 74 -8.17 0.58 5.38
N LEU A 75 -7.12 0.04 4.76
CA LEU A 75 -7.23 -0.94 3.69
C LEU A 75 -7.76 -2.27 4.21
N SER A 76 -7.28 -2.71 5.38
CA SER A 76 -7.76 -3.95 6.00
C SER A 76 -9.20 -3.87 6.50
N GLY A 77 -9.66 -2.67 6.90
CA GLY A 77 -11.03 -2.44 7.32
C GLY A 77 -12.01 -2.35 6.15
N LEU A 78 -11.60 -1.71 5.06
CA LEU A 78 -12.49 -1.38 3.94
C LEU A 78 -12.42 -2.35 2.76
N SER A 79 -11.34 -3.14 2.64
CA SER A 79 -11.20 -4.16 1.59
C SER A 79 -10.97 -5.55 2.20
N PRO A 80 -11.86 -6.53 1.98
CA PRO A 80 -11.70 -7.87 2.54
C PRO A 80 -10.57 -8.67 1.88
N SER A 81 -10.19 -8.34 0.64
CA SER A 81 -9.15 -9.06 -0.10
C SER A 81 -7.73 -8.67 0.32
N LEU A 82 -7.60 -7.59 1.09
CA LEU A 82 -6.33 -7.13 1.64
C LEU A 82 -6.20 -7.54 3.10
N THR A 83 -5.12 -8.25 3.42
CA THR A 83 -4.75 -8.52 4.81
C THR A 83 -3.38 -7.98 5.12
N PHE A 84 -3.15 -7.73 6.41
CA PHE A 84 -1.93 -7.15 6.92
C PHE A 84 -1.47 -8.01 8.10
N HIS A 85 -0.17 -8.13 8.26
CA HIS A 85 0.43 -8.69 9.47
C HIS A 85 1.55 -7.77 9.98
N ASP A 86 1.94 -8.02 11.22
CA ASP A 86 2.82 -7.10 11.94
C ASP A 86 4.27 -7.18 11.46
N GLY A 87 4.92 -6.02 11.42
CA GLY A 87 6.37 -5.94 11.39
C GLY A 87 6.88 -4.51 11.59
N ASP A 88 8.04 -4.40 12.23
CA ASP A 88 8.69 -3.12 12.52
C ASP A 88 9.34 -2.46 11.28
N MET A 89 9.52 -3.27 10.23
CA MET A 89 10.23 -2.94 8.99
C MET A 89 9.34 -2.36 7.89
N GLY A 90 8.01 -2.48 8.01
CA GLY A 90 7.07 -2.08 6.97
C GLY A 90 5.72 -2.79 7.08
N SER A 91 4.82 -2.45 6.17
CA SER A 91 3.47 -2.99 6.13
C SER A 91 3.48 -4.30 5.37
N HIS A 92 3.20 -5.41 6.06
CA HIS A 92 3.21 -6.73 5.41
C HIS A 92 1.87 -7.02 4.75
N ILE A 93 1.71 -6.50 3.55
CA ILE A 93 0.46 -6.55 2.78
C ILE A 93 0.36 -7.90 2.08
N GLN A 94 -0.85 -8.46 2.09
CA GLN A 94 -1.22 -9.55 1.21
C GLN A 94 -2.49 -9.22 0.44
N LEU A 95 -2.50 -9.56 -0.85
CA LEU A 95 -3.65 -9.47 -1.72
C LEU A 95 -3.93 -10.85 -2.30
N ASN A 96 -5.11 -11.40 -2.00
CA ASN A 96 -5.52 -12.73 -2.47
C ASN A 96 -4.51 -13.85 -2.15
N GLY A 97 -3.77 -13.70 -1.04
CA GLY A 97 -2.76 -14.65 -0.58
C GLY A 97 -1.36 -14.49 -1.18
N LEU A 98 -1.12 -13.49 -2.02
CA LEU A 98 0.23 -13.12 -2.46
C LEU A 98 0.78 -11.98 -1.61
N ASN A 99 2.05 -12.09 -1.26
CA ASN A 99 2.79 -11.11 -0.44
C ASN A 99 3.06 -9.80 -1.18
N ASN A 100 3.51 -8.78 -0.43
CA ASN A 100 3.79 -7.43 -0.91
C ASN A 100 4.68 -7.36 -2.17
N ASP A 101 5.63 -8.27 -2.34
CA ASP A 101 6.49 -8.33 -3.54
C ASP A 101 5.74 -8.55 -4.86
N TYR A 102 4.50 -9.01 -4.79
CA TYR A 102 3.64 -9.25 -5.95
C TYR A 102 2.57 -8.16 -6.11
N ILE A 103 2.60 -7.12 -5.28
CA ILE A 103 1.63 -6.02 -5.28
C ILE A 103 2.34 -4.72 -5.63
N LEU A 104 1.90 -4.07 -6.71
CA LEU A 104 2.43 -2.76 -7.06
C LEU A 104 1.66 -1.66 -6.35
N ILE A 105 2.36 -0.84 -5.55
CA ILE A 105 1.77 0.33 -4.90
C ILE A 105 2.23 1.59 -5.61
N MET A 106 1.26 2.44 -5.96
CA MET A 106 1.49 3.71 -6.65
C MET A 106 0.86 4.87 -5.89
N ILE A 107 1.45 6.05 -6.04
CA ILE A 107 0.90 7.32 -5.58
C ILE A 107 0.75 8.20 -6.83
N ASN A 108 -0.47 8.62 -7.14
CA ASN A 108 -0.79 9.38 -8.35
C ASN A 108 -0.27 8.73 -9.65
N GLY A 109 -0.34 7.40 -9.74
CA GLY A 109 0.15 6.64 -10.90
C GLY A 109 1.68 6.49 -10.99
N LYS A 110 2.43 6.94 -9.98
CA LYS A 110 3.90 6.76 -9.88
C LYS A 110 4.23 5.70 -8.85
N ARG A 111 5.20 4.83 -9.13
CA ARG A 111 5.62 3.76 -8.21
C ARG A 111 6.08 4.33 -6.86
N MET A 112 5.63 3.72 -5.77
CA MET A 112 6.09 4.06 -4.43
C MET A 112 7.50 3.50 -4.21
N ASN A 113 8.35 4.29 -3.55
CA ASN A 113 9.67 3.86 -3.11
C ASN A 113 9.67 3.52 -1.62
N GLY A 114 10.61 2.67 -1.23
CA GLY A 114 10.78 2.27 0.17
C GLY A 114 10.31 0.88 0.47
N ASP A 115 10.82 -0.06 -0.32
CA ASP A 115 10.86 -1.46 0.04
C ASP A 115 11.97 -1.67 1.08
N VAL A 116 11.63 -2.20 2.26
CA VAL A 116 12.62 -2.72 3.21
C VAL A 116 12.46 -4.22 3.39
N GLY A 117 13.10 -4.98 2.51
CA GLY A 117 13.12 -6.45 2.64
C GLY A 117 11.88 -7.10 2.05
N GLY A 118 11.43 -6.59 0.90
CA GLY A 118 10.19 -6.96 0.24
C GLY A 118 8.95 -6.22 0.74
N GLN A 119 9.10 -5.19 1.59
CA GLN A 119 7.95 -4.56 2.30
C GLN A 119 7.87 -3.06 2.10
N ASN A 120 6.74 -2.57 1.56
CA ASN A 120 6.49 -1.14 1.38
C ASN A 120 6.15 -0.49 2.73
N ASP A 121 6.80 0.64 3.07
CA ASP A 121 6.43 1.41 4.25
C ASP A 121 5.26 2.37 3.96
N LEU A 122 4.02 1.89 4.15
CA LEU A 122 2.81 2.70 3.99
C LEU A 122 2.67 3.83 5.02
N ASN A 123 3.50 3.84 6.07
CA ASN A 123 3.48 4.92 7.05
C ASN A 123 4.03 6.25 6.50
N GLN A 124 4.55 6.25 5.27
CA GLN A 124 4.85 7.44 4.47
C GLN A 124 3.60 8.23 4.06
N LEU A 125 2.42 7.61 4.11
CA LEU A 125 1.17 8.18 3.62
C LEU A 125 0.22 8.51 4.77
N ASN A 126 -0.43 9.67 4.66
CA ASN A 126 -1.47 10.07 5.59
C ASN A 126 -2.86 9.88 4.97
N PRO A 127 -3.76 9.06 5.57
CA PRO A 127 -5.16 8.94 5.16
C PRO A 127 -5.88 10.27 4.89
N ALA A 128 -5.57 11.33 5.64
CA ALA A 128 -6.21 12.63 5.49
C ALA A 128 -5.94 13.30 4.12
N ASN A 129 -4.83 12.96 3.46
CA ASN A 129 -4.40 13.54 2.19
C ASN A 129 -4.88 12.74 0.97
N ILE A 130 -5.59 11.63 1.18
CA ILE A 130 -6.03 10.73 0.11
C ILE A 130 -7.42 11.14 -0.38
N GLU A 131 -7.57 11.26 -1.69
CA GLU A 131 -8.85 11.51 -2.36
C GLU A 131 -9.56 10.19 -2.65
N ARG A 132 -8.84 9.19 -3.14
CA ARG A 132 -9.36 7.84 -3.31
C ARG A 132 -8.23 6.83 -3.42
N ILE A 133 -8.56 5.56 -3.23
CA ILE A 133 -7.67 4.44 -3.49
C ILE A 133 -8.34 3.55 -4.54
N GLU A 134 -7.63 3.27 -5.63
CA GLU A 134 -8.05 2.35 -6.68
C GLU A 134 -7.26 1.04 -6.52
N ILE A 135 -7.96 -0.10 -6.47
CA ILE A 135 -7.37 -1.43 -6.33
C ILE A 135 -7.78 -2.26 -7.56
N VAL A 136 -6.81 -2.63 -8.38
CA VAL A 136 -7.00 -3.54 -9.52
C VAL A 136 -6.40 -4.88 -9.13
N LYS A 137 -7.23 -5.92 -9.06
CA LYS A 137 -6.79 -7.27 -8.64
C LYS A 137 -6.38 -8.11 -9.85
N GLY A 138 -5.41 -8.99 -9.65
CA GLY A 138 -4.86 -9.85 -10.69
C GLY A 138 -3.72 -9.23 -11.49
N ALA A 139 -3.27 -9.93 -12.53
CA ALA A 139 -2.11 -9.52 -13.30
C ALA A 139 -2.38 -8.24 -14.11
N ALA A 140 -1.82 -7.14 -13.64
CA ALA A 140 -1.85 -5.82 -14.31
C ALA A 140 -0.48 -5.44 -14.91
N SER A 141 0.44 -6.42 -15.00
CA SER A 141 1.79 -6.25 -15.54
C SER A 141 1.84 -5.71 -16.97
N SER A 142 0.79 -5.90 -17.78
CA SER A 142 0.73 -5.37 -19.15
C SER A 142 0.78 -3.84 -19.19
N LEU A 143 0.23 -3.15 -18.18
CA LEU A 143 0.27 -1.68 -18.11
C LEU A 143 1.40 -1.19 -17.21
N TYR A 144 1.60 -1.84 -16.08
CA TYR A 144 2.45 -1.30 -15.03
C TYR A 144 3.79 -2.01 -14.87
N GLY A 145 4.04 -3.15 -15.52
CA GLY A 145 5.33 -3.85 -15.46
C GLY A 145 5.48 -4.82 -14.28
N SER A 146 6.74 -5.00 -13.82
CA SER A 146 7.10 -5.94 -12.75
C SER A 146 6.30 -5.68 -11.48
N ASP A 147 6.12 -6.70 -10.65
CA ASP A 147 5.51 -6.61 -9.31
C ASP A 147 3.99 -6.42 -9.29
N ALA A 148 3.33 -6.32 -10.45
CA ALA A 148 1.88 -6.22 -10.57
C ALA A 148 1.18 -7.58 -10.85
N ILE A 149 1.71 -8.68 -10.28
CA ILE A 149 1.16 -10.05 -10.47
C ILE A 149 -0.12 -10.26 -9.66
N ALA A 150 -0.13 -9.84 -8.40
CA ALA A 150 -1.30 -9.95 -7.51
C ALA A 150 -2.30 -8.83 -7.76
N GLY A 151 -1.79 -7.63 -8.10
CA GLY A 151 -2.60 -6.46 -8.36
C GLY A 151 -1.84 -5.15 -8.23
N VAL A 152 -2.57 -4.06 -8.38
CA VAL A 152 -2.09 -2.69 -8.28
C VAL A 152 -2.97 -1.92 -7.31
N ILE A 153 -2.34 -1.23 -6.36
CA ILE A 153 -2.99 -0.30 -5.43
C ILE A 153 -2.50 1.10 -5.78
N ASN A 154 -3.36 1.92 -6.37
CA ASN A 154 -3.05 3.30 -6.74
C ASN A 154 -3.74 4.28 -5.80
N ILE A 155 -2.94 5.03 -5.05
CA ILE A 155 -3.38 6.00 -4.06
C ILE A 155 -3.38 7.38 -4.72
N ILE A 156 -4.57 7.94 -4.89
CA ILE A 156 -4.75 9.26 -5.50
C ILE A 156 -4.85 10.31 -4.38
N THR A 157 -3.95 11.28 -4.39
CA THR A 157 -3.92 12.35 -3.38
C THR A 157 -4.87 13.48 -3.74
N LYS A 158 -5.40 14.15 -2.72
CA LYS A 158 -6.27 15.33 -2.86
C LYS A 158 -5.57 16.44 -3.64
N ARG A 159 -6.32 17.08 -4.54
CA ARG A 159 -5.91 18.30 -5.27
C ARG A 159 -6.70 19.51 -4.81
N ASN A 160 -6.07 20.68 -4.80
CA ASN A 160 -6.77 21.91 -4.48
C ASN A 160 -7.63 22.38 -5.66
N ARG A 161 -8.90 22.66 -5.37
CA ARG A 161 -9.89 23.16 -6.34
C ARG A 161 -10.31 24.60 -6.05
N GLU A 162 -10.05 25.11 -4.85
CA GLU A 162 -10.41 26.45 -4.40
C GLU A 162 -9.26 27.44 -4.65
N LYS A 163 -9.52 28.76 -4.60
CA LYS A 163 -8.43 29.76 -4.68
C LYS A 163 -7.46 29.62 -3.52
N MET A 164 -7.99 29.43 -2.32
CA MET A 164 -7.23 29.11 -1.12
C MET A 164 -8.03 28.14 -0.25
N GLU A 165 -7.39 27.07 0.17
CA GLU A 165 -7.95 26.07 1.09
C GLU A 165 -6.91 25.73 2.18
N LEU A 166 -7.30 25.82 3.44
CA LEU A 166 -6.48 25.34 4.56
C LEU A 166 -7.28 24.27 5.30
N THR A 167 -6.75 23.05 5.30
CA THR A 167 -7.35 21.94 6.04
C THR A 167 -6.41 21.53 7.17
N ASN A 168 -6.92 21.47 8.39
CA ASN A 168 -6.24 20.83 9.51
C ASN A 168 -7.08 19.66 10.03
N THR A 169 -6.46 18.50 10.16
CA THR A 169 -7.03 17.33 10.84
C THR A 169 -6.13 16.99 12.01
N SER A 170 -6.69 16.98 13.21
CA SER A 170 -6.00 16.58 14.43
C SER A 170 -6.75 15.40 15.06
N ARG A 171 -6.03 14.35 15.44
CA ARG A 171 -6.57 13.16 16.12
C ARG A 171 -5.70 12.87 17.34
N ILE A 172 -6.35 12.54 18.44
CA ILE A 172 -5.73 12.03 19.66
C ILE A 172 -6.45 10.76 20.11
N GLY A 173 -5.71 9.79 20.62
CA GLY A 173 -6.25 8.55 21.15
C GLY A 173 -5.33 7.94 22.20
N GLU A 174 -5.72 6.79 22.72
CA GLU A 174 -4.93 6.04 23.69
C GLU A 174 -3.60 5.54 23.11
N TYR A 175 -2.66 5.17 23.99
CA TYR A 175 -1.28 4.77 23.63
C TYR A 175 -0.53 5.82 22.80
N GLY A 176 -0.78 7.10 23.12
CA GLY A 176 -0.12 8.22 22.47
C GLY A 176 -0.42 8.34 20.97
N ASP A 177 -1.55 7.82 20.47
CA ASP A 177 -2.00 7.97 19.07
C ASP A 177 -2.29 9.44 18.77
N ILE A 178 -1.26 10.19 18.41
CA ILE A 178 -1.35 11.61 18.06
C ILE A 178 -1.10 11.72 16.57
N ARG A 179 -2.04 12.34 15.86
CA ARG A 179 -1.89 12.61 14.43
C ARG A 179 -2.32 14.02 14.12
N GLN A 180 -1.48 14.72 13.38
CA GLN A 180 -1.76 16.06 12.90
C GLN A 180 -1.47 16.11 11.41
N SER A 181 -2.42 16.60 10.63
CA SER A 181 -2.31 16.78 9.20
C SER A 181 -2.75 18.19 8.87
N THR A 182 -1.86 18.98 8.28
CA THR A 182 -2.19 20.31 7.78
C THR A 182 -1.91 20.33 6.30
N SER A 183 -2.91 20.70 5.50
CA SER A 183 -2.80 20.89 4.06
C SER A 183 -3.17 22.32 3.71
N PHE A 184 -2.30 22.98 2.95
CA PHE A 184 -2.53 24.31 2.41
C PHE A 184 -2.52 24.23 0.89
N GLY A 185 -3.65 24.54 0.28
CA GLY A 185 -3.82 24.61 -1.16
C GLY A 185 -4.01 26.05 -1.59
N PHE A 186 -3.37 26.45 -2.68
CA PHE A 186 -3.74 27.68 -3.37
C PHE A 186 -3.81 27.48 -4.88
N ASN A 187 -4.60 28.33 -5.53
CA ASN A 187 -4.78 28.37 -6.97
C ASN A 187 -4.73 29.83 -7.41
N TYR A 188 -3.67 30.20 -8.13
CA TYR A 188 -3.44 31.55 -8.62
C TYR A 188 -3.19 31.52 -10.13
N GLY A 189 -4.17 31.97 -10.90
CA GLY A 189 -4.12 32.03 -12.35
C GLY A 189 -3.98 30.64 -12.98
N LYS A 190 -2.77 30.32 -13.43
CA LYS A 190 -2.42 29.05 -14.10
C LYS A 190 -1.66 28.07 -13.20
N ILE A 191 -1.37 28.45 -11.96
CA ILE A 191 -0.59 27.66 -11.02
C ILE A 191 -1.49 27.19 -9.88
N LYS A 192 -1.43 25.90 -9.58
CA LYS A 192 -2.04 25.29 -8.40
C LYS A 192 -0.94 24.67 -7.56
N SER A 193 -1.03 24.83 -6.25
CA SER A 193 -0.10 24.24 -5.29
C SER A 193 -0.88 23.58 -4.18
N VAL A 194 -0.35 22.48 -3.67
CA VAL A 194 -0.79 21.84 -2.43
C VAL A 194 0.42 21.45 -1.62
N THR A 195 0.58 22.11 -0.47
CA THR A 195 1.54 21.74 0.56
C THR A 195 0.86 20.92 1.63
N GLY A 196 1.50 19.85 2.09
CA GLY A 196 1.03 18.97 3.15
C GLY A 196 2.10 18.75 4.21
N ILE A 197 1.75 18.94 5.47
CA ILE A 197 2.62 18.66 6.62
C ILE A 197 1.89 17.68 7.52
N ASN A 198 2.54 16.56 7.83
CA ASN A 198 1.97 15.50 8.64
C ASN A 198 2.92 15.13 9.77
N PHE A 199 2.34 14.91 10.95
CA PHE A 199 2.99 14.34 12.11
C PHE A 199 2.15 13.16 12.62
N ARG A 200 2.81 12.08 12.99
CA ARG A 200 2.19 10.94 13.67
C ARG A 200 3.10 10.47 14.80
N HIS A 201 2.50 10.14 15.93
CA HIS A 201 3.16 9.55 17.07
C HIS A 201 2.33 8.39 17.63
N THR A 202 3.00 7.41 18.22
CA THR A 202 2.43 6.43 19.14
C THR A 202 3.48 6.06 20.16
N ASP A 203 3.07 5.89 21.41
CA ASP A 203 3.93 5.38 22.49
C ASP A 203 4.16 3.87 22.38
N GLY A 204 3.44 3.19 21.49
CA GLY A 204 3.46 1.75 21.38
C GLY A 204 2.71 1.07 22.53
N TRP A 205 2.61 -0.25 22.45
CA TRP A 205 1.94 -1.06 23.46
C TRP A 205 2.43 -2.50 23.44
N ARG A 206 2.11 -3.23 24.50
CA ARG A 206 2.49 -4.64 24.70
C ARG A 206 1.25 -5.46 25.04
N ASN A 207 0.94 -6.45 24.21
CA ASN A 207 -0.19 -7.34 24.42
C ASN A 207 0.15 -8.53 25.34
N THR A 208 1.42 -8.92 25.40
CA THR A 208 1.89 -10.06 26.19
C THR A 208 3.29 -9.79 26.71
N ASP A 209 3.61 -10.29 27.90
CA ASP A 209 4.96 -10.30 28.47
C ASP A 209 5.65 -11.66 28.24
N LEU A 210 5.00 -12.58 27.53
CA LEU A 210 5.52 -13.90 27.22
C LEU A 210 6.33 -13.87 25.92
N GLN A 211 7.44 -14.59 25.90
CA GLN A 211 8.31 -14.76 24.75
C GLN A 211 8.64 -16.24 24.57
N TRP A 212 8.47 -16.71 23.34
CA TRP A 212 8.98 -17.99 22.87
C TRP A 212 10.44 -17.79 22.44
N ASP A 213 11.35 -18.44 23.14
CA ASP A 213 12.78 -18.35 22.89
C ASP A 213 13.44 -19.69 23.22
N GLN A 214 14.31 -20.19 22.33
CA GLN A 214 14.99 -21.48 22.50
C GLN A 214 14.05 -22.64 22.86
N ASN A 215 12.89 -22.73 22.18
CA ASN A 215 11.84 -23.73 22.43
C ASN A 215 11.25 -23.73 23.85
N GLN A 216 11.38 -22.62 24.58
CA GLN A 216 10.79 -22.44 25.89
C GLN A 216 9.96 -21.15 25.94
N LEU A 217 8.88 -21.20 26.71
CA LEU A 217 8.06 -20.04 27.00
C LEU A 217 8.63 -19.32 28.23
N LYS A 218 9.07 -18.08 28.05
CA LYS A 218 9.70 -17.25 29.08
C LYS A 218 8.82 -16.03 29.37
N SER A 219 8.68 -15.66 30.64
CA SER A 219 7.95 -14.45 31.06
C SER A 219 8.89 -13.25 31.25
N GLY A 220 8.32 -12.05 31.35
CA GLY A 220 9.10 -10.83 31.56
C GLY A 220 9.77 -10.26 30.30
N SER A 221 9.22 -10.53 29.12
CA SER A 221 9.66 -9.88 27.88
C SER A 221 9.43 -8.38 27.93
N THR A 222 10.46 -7.60 27.60
CA THR A 222 10.37 -6.14 27.51
C THR A 222 9.94 -5.66 26.11
N MET A 223 9.77 -6.58 25.16
CA MET A 223 9.38 -6.24 23.79
C MET A 223 7.97 -5.64 23.73
N LEU A 224 7.78 -4.73 22.78
CA LEU A 224 6.47 -4.16 22.48
C LEU A 224 5.86 -4.88 21.28
N THR A 225 4.54 -5.05 21.30
CA THR A 225 3.77 -5.57 20.16
C THR A 225 3.78 -4.57 19.01
N VAL A 226 3.64 -3.29 19.34
CA VAL A 226 3.90 -2.18 18.44
C VAL A 226 4.88 -1.25 19.14
N ASN A 227 6.02 -1.01 18.51
CA ASN A 227 7.05 -0.14 19.04
C ASN A 227 6.63 1.33 19.00
N ARG A 228 7.16 2.10 19.95
CA ARG A 228 7.02 3.55 19.97
C ARG A 228 7.58 4.14 18.68
N SER A 229 6.83 5.01 18.01
CA SER A 229 7.29 5.61 16.76
C SER A 229 6.81 7.03 16.55
N SER A 230 7.62 7.80 15.81
CA SER A 230 7.30 9.16 15.41
C SER A 230 7.64 9.35 13.94
N ASN A 231 6.71 9.92 13.19
CA ASN A 231 6.81 10.08 11.75
C ASN A 231 6.52 11.53 11.37
N TYR A 232 7.30 12.05 10.43
CA TYR A 232 7.09 13.37 9.84
C TYR A 232 7.04 13.23 8.33
N THR A 233 6.12 13.95 7.70
CA THR A 233 6.02 13.99 6.24
C THR A 233 5.74 15.40 5.79
N LEU A 234 6.55 15.88 4.85
CA LEU A 234 6.32 17.10 4.10
C LEU A 234 6.11 16.70 2.64
N SER A 235 5.04 17.19 2.03
CA SER A 235 4.74 16.95 0.61
C SER A 235 4.37 18.26 -0.08
N GLU A 236 4.82 18.44 -1.30
CA GLU A 236 4.45 19.55 -2.19
C GLU A 236 4.03 19.00 -3.54
N ASN A 237 2.92 19.51 -4.07
CA ASN A 237 2.45 19.22 -5.42
C ASN A 237 2.13 20.54 -6.11
N ILE A 238 2.78 20.80 -7.24
CA ILE A 238 2.59 21.98 -8.07
C ILE A 238 2.10 21.53 -9.44
N GLU A 239 1.00 22.12 -9.91
CA GLU A 239 0.52 22.02 -11.28
C GLU A 239 0.60 23.38 -11.94
N TRP A 240 1.21 23.46 -13.13
CA TRP A 240 1.29 24.66 -13.92
C TRP A 240 0.72 24.45 -15.33
N GLN A 241 -0.41 25.10 -15.59
CA GLN A 241 -1.01 25.15 -16.91
C GLN A 241 -0.30 26.22 -17.76
N VAL A 242 0.81 25.85 -18.40
CA VAL A 242 1.59 26.77 -19.25
C VAL A 242 0.70 27.42 -20.31
N ASN A 243 -0.07 26.58 -21.03
CA ASN A 243 -1.05 27.01 -22.03
C ASN A 243 -2.20 26.00 -22.13
N ARG A 244 -3.09 26.15 -23.13
CA ARG A 244 -4.25 25.24 -23.28
C ARG A 244 -3.85 23.78 -23.60
N LYS A 245 -2.67 23.57 -24.19
CA LYS A 245 -2.17 22.27 -24.62
C LYS A 245 -1.18 21.64 -23.63
N LEU A 246 -0.39 22.42 -22.91
CA LEU A 246 0.68 21.93 -22.03
C LEU A 246 0.37 22.21 -20.56
N ASP A 247 0.28 21.13 -19.79
CA ASP A 247 0.22 21.13 -18.33
C ASP A 247 1.54 20.52 -17.80
N LEU A 248 2.18 21.16 -16.83
CA LEU A 248 3.38 20.66 -16.16
C LEU A 248 3.06 20.34 -14.70
N THR A 249 3.70 19.32 -14.14
CA THR A 249 3.58 18.95 -12.73
C THR A 249 4.94 18.81 -12.09
N ALA A 250 5.06 19.20 -10.83
CA ALA A 250 6.23 18.97 -9.99
C ALA A 250 5.77 18.51 -8.61
N GLU A 251 6.39 17.46 -8.11
CA GLU A 251 6.05 16.81 -6.85
C GLU A 251 7.32 16.58 -6.03
N GLY A 252 7.25 16.84 -4.73
CA GLY A 252 8.32 16.59 -3.78
C GLY A 252 7.77 16.05 -2.48
N THR A 253 8.36 14.98 -1.96
CA THR A 253 8.00 14.40 -0.66
C THR A 253 9.26 14.15 0.15
N TYR A 254 9.23 14.55 1.42
CA TYR A 254 10.21 14.24 2.44
C TYR A 254 9.54 13.48 3.58
N TYR A 255 10.18 12.40 4.03
CA TYR A 255 9.68 11.58 5.11
C TYR A 255 10.80 11.13 6.04
N GLU A 256 10.52 11.18 7.34
CA GLU A 256 11.35 10.59 8.38
C GLU A 256 10.50 9.80 9.35
N ARG A 257 11.06 8.70 9.86
CA ARG A 257 10.46 7.90 10.91
C ARG A 257 11.52 7.36 11.84
N TRP A 258 11.23 7.44 13.13
CA TRP A 258 11.97 6.77 14.20
C TRP A 258 11.08 5.70 14.81
N VAL A 259 11.61 4.50 14.99
CA VAL A 259 10.97 3.41 15.75
C VAL A 259 11.91 3.03 16.88
N MET A 260 11.47 3.30 18.10
CA MET A 260 12.24 3.05 19.32
C MET A 260 11.98 1.64 19.80
N ARG A 261 13.03 0.84 19.91
CA ARG A 261 12.96 -0.58 20.27
C ARG A 261 13.39 -0.76 21.71
N THR A 262 12.67 -1.63 22.41
CA THR A 262 13.00 -1.95 23.80
C THR A 262 14.09 -3.00 23.87
N HIS A 263 14.91 -2.89 24.91
CA HIS A 263 16.04 -3.78 25.14
C HIS A 263 15.70 -4.68 26.33
N GLY A 264 16.03 -5.97 26.26
CA GLY A 264 15.66 -6.92 27.32
C GLY A 264 16.51 -8.18 27.37
N PRO A 265 16.42 -8.94 28.48
CA PRO A 265 17.27 -10.09 28.75
C PRO A 265 17.06 -11.25 27.76
N TRP A 266 15.84 -11.40 27.20
CA TRP A 266 15.48 -12.50 26.31
C TRP A 266 15.67 -12.21 24.83
N LYS A 267 15.83 -10.93 24.45
CA LYS A 267 16.18 -10.54 23.07
C LYS A 267 16.97 -9.25 23.13
N TYR A 268 18.26 -9.35 22.89
CA TYR A 268 19.13 -8.20 22.79
C TYR A 268 18.86 -7.49 21.46
N GLN A 269 18.40 -6.25 21.53
CA GLN A 269 18.19 -5.40 20.36
C GLN A 269 18.95 -4.10 20.62
N ALA A 270 20.20 -4.00 20.21
CA ALA A 270 21.06 -2.85 20.57
C ALA A 270 20.69 -1.54 19.86
N ASN A 271 19.75 -1.57 18.91
CA ASN A 271 19.48 -0.50 17.97
C ASN A 271 17.99 -0.16 17.85
N ASP A 272 17.74 1.13 17.65
CA ASP A 272 16.49 1.67 17.14
C ASP A 272 16.52 1.72 15.61
N PHE A 273 15.35 1.85 15.00
CA PHE A 273 15.23 2.00 13.55
C PHE A 273 15.00 3.46 13.18
N TYR A 274 15.72 3.90 12.15
CA TYR A 274 15.53 5.20 11.54
C TYR A 274 15.38 5.07 10.03
N TYR A 275 14.34 5.71 9.51
CA TYR A 275 13.99 5.72 8.09
C TYR A 275 14.01 7.14 7.57
N ARG A 276 14.50 7.31 6.35
CA ARG A 276 14.54 8.61 5.67
C ARG A 276 14.31 8.45 4.18
N ASN A 277 13.28 9.12 3.67
CA ASN A 277 12.91 9.09 2.27
C ASN A 277 12.81 10.50 1.66
N TYR A 278 13.25 10.62 0.40
CA TYR A 278 12.99 11.77 -0.45
C TYR A 278 12.54 11.28 -1.82
N THR A 279 11.43 11.81 -2.31
CA THR A 279 10.94 11.53 -3.65
C THR A 279 10.71 12.84 -4.38
N PHE A 280 11.18 12.94 -5.62
CA PHE A 280 10.92 14.04 -6.52
C PHE A 280 10.35 13.50 -7.82
N ALA A 281 9.37 14.18 -8.39
CA ALA A 281 8.86 13.84 -9.70
C ALA A 281 8.48 15.08 -10.48
N VAL A 282 8.77 15.08 -11.78
CA VAL A 282 8.31 16.09 -12.72
C VAL A 282 7.53 15.40 -13.83
N GLY A 283 6.46 16.03 -14.27
CA GLY A 283 5.59 15.49 -15.29
C GLY A 283 5.16 16.56 -16.28
N SER A 284 4.76 16.11 -17.45
CA SER A 284 4.16 16.95 -18.48
C SER A 284 3.00 16.20 -19.12
N LYS A 285 1.93 16.93 -19.44
CA LYS A 285 0.80 16.45 -20.23
C LYS A 285 0.59 17.41 -21.39
N TYR A 286 0.82 16.93 -22.60
CA TYR A 286 0.66 17.67 -23.84
C TYR A 286 -0.54 17.16 -24.64
N LYS A 287 -1.51 18.04 -24.91
CA LYS A 287 -2.72 17.76 -25.68
C LYS A 287 -2.44 17.98 -27.16
N LEU A 288 -2.46 16.89 -27.92
CA LEU A 288 -2.13 16.85 -29.36
C LEU A 288 -3.33 17.28 -30.24
N GLY A 289 -4.56 17.18 -29.71
CA GLY A 289 -5.81 17.48 -30.41
C GLY A 289 -7.01 17.52 -29.45
N LYS A 290 -8.23 17.21 -29.92
CA LYS A 290 -9.46 17.22 -29.08
C LYS A 290 -9.29 16.38 -27.80
N ARG A 291 -9.10 15.06 -27.96
CA ARG A 291 -9.01 14.10 -26.84
C ARG A 291 -7.63 13.45 -26.70
N ASN A 292 -6.77 13.50 -27.72
CA ASN A 292 -5.46 12.85 -27.73
C ASN A 292 -4.45 13.60 -26.84
N TYR A 293 -3.67 12.86 -26.07
CA TYR A 293 -2.63 13.44 -25.23
C TYR A 293 -1.42 12.54 -25.08
N LEU A 294 -0.28 13.18 -24.81
CA LEU A 294 0.99 12.58 -24.45
C LEU A 294 1.32 12.99 -23.02
N THR A 295 1.76 12.06 -22.18
CA THR A 295 2.38 12.36 -20.90
C THR A 295 3.82 11.91 -20.89
N ALA A 296 4.68 12.69 -20.27
CA ALA A 296 6.06 12.30 -19.98
C ALA A 296 6.35 12.62 -18.52
N ASP A 297 6.78 11.63 -17.76
CA ASP A 297 7.10 11.75 -16.34
C ASP A 297 8.52 11.25 -16.08
N LEU A 298 9.19 11.93 -15.16
CA LEU A 298 10.48 11.53 -14.61
C LEU A 298 10.37 11.59 -13.08
N SER A 299 10.66 10.49 -12.41
CA SER A 299 10.72 10.45 -10.95
C SER A 299 12.06 9.92 -10.46
N TYR A 300 12.47 10.43 -9.31
CA TYR A 300 13.60 9.97 -8.53
C TYR A 300 13.14 9.74 -7.10
N GLY A 301 13.46 8.57 -6.56
CA GLY A 301 13.25 8.26 -5.15
C GLY A 301 14.51 7.76 -4.49
N ARG A 302 14.69 8.13 -3.21
CA ARG A 302 15.77 7.63 -2.37
C ARG A 302 15.21 7.27 -1.00
N TYR A 303 15.09 5.98 -0.74
CA TYR A 303 14.68 5.46 0.55
C TYR A 303 15.86 4.86 1.30
N GLY A 304 16.11 5.31 2.53
CA GLY A 304 17.19 4.81 3.37
C GLY A 304 16.69 4.27 4.70
N TYR A 305 17.32 3.20 5.15
CA TYR A 305 17.09 2.56 6.44
C TYR A 305 18.40 2.43 7.22
N PHE A 306 18.35 2.76 8.50
CA PHE A 306 19.49 2.90 9.39
C PHE A 306 19.20 2.30 10.76
N TYR A 307 20.26 1.80 11.41
CA TYR A 307 20.26 1.45 12.83
C TYR A 307 20.83 2.61 13.64
N ASP A 308 20.10 3.03 14.66
CA ASP A 308 20.56 3.97 15.68
C ASP A 308 20.92 3.19 16.94
N TYR A 309 22.21 2.93 17.13
CA TYR A 309 22.71 2.14 18.24
C TYR A 309 22.54 2.87 19.57
N LYS A 310 21.93 2.19 20.55
CA LYS A 310 21.78 2.65 21.94
C LYS A 310 22.75 1.97 22.88
N LEU A 311 23.18 0.77 22.53
CA LEU A 311 24.19 0.00 23.23
C LEU A 311 25.31 -0.40 22.26
N ASN A 312 26.45 -0.78 22.82
CA ASN A 312 27.52 -1.34 22.01
C ASN A 312 27.15 -2.76 21.57
N GLU A 313 27.38 -3.09 20.30
CA GLU A 313 27.11 -4.41 19.73
C GLU A 313 28.28 -4.86 18.88
N HIS A 314 28.60 -6.15 18.94
CA HIS A 314 29.53 -6.77 18.00
C HIS A 314 28.73 -7.54 16.96
N THR A 315 29.13 -7.47 15.69
CA THR A 315 28.50 -8.28 14.64
C THR A 315 28.67 -9.76 14.92
N ASP A 316 27.68 -10.56 14.51
CA ASP A 316 27.75 -12.01 14.61
C ASP A 316 28.68 -12.63 13.56
N TYR A 317 29.05 -11.88 12.53
CA TYR A 317 29.94 -12.28 11.46
C TYR A 317 31.31 -11.58 11.57
N PHE A 318 32.31 -12.24 11.00
CA PHE A 318 33.68 -11.74 10.87
C PHE A 318 33.84 -10.93 9.58
N LEU A 319 34.71 -9.92 9.63
CA LEU A 319 35.21 -9.26 8.43
C LEU A 319 36.08 -10.25 7.64
N ASP A 320 35.95 -10.20 6.32
CA ASP A 320 36.86 -10.88 5.39
C ASP A 320 38.20 -10.12 5.37
N ASN A 321 38.97 -10.27 6.45
CA ASN A 321 40.30 -9.72 6.62
C ASN A 321 41.22 -10.76 7.29
N ASP A 322 42.54 -10.61 7.10
CA ASP A 322 43.54 -11.54 7.67
C ASP A 322 43.45 -11.69 9.21
N ARG A 323 42.74 -10.80 9.89
CA ARG A 323 42.66 -10.71 11.35
C ARG A 323 41.40 -11.32 11.97
N HIS A 324 40.41 -11.74 11.17
CA HIS A 324 39.15 -12.31 11.66
C HIS A 324 38.48 -11.44 12.74
N GLU A 325 38.40 -10.14 12.50
CA GLU A 325 37.81 -9.19 13.46
C GLU A 325 36.30 -9.02 13.22
N ARG A 326 35.52 -8.89 14.30
CA ARG A 326 34.09 -8.50 14.23
C ARG A 326 33.96 -6.99 14.23
N ILE A 327 32.93 -6.45 13.59
CA ILE A 327 32.66 -5.02 13.62
C ILE A 327 32.02 -4.67 14.97
N THR A 328 32.54 -3.65 15.64
CA THR A 328 31.93 -3.08 16.84
C THR A 328 31.18 -1.81 16.48
N TYR A 329 29.88 -1.79 16.75
CA TYR A 329 29.07 -0.59 16.73
C TYR A 329 28.92 -0.03 18.13
N PHE A 330 29.03 1.28 18.27
CA PHE A 330 29.00 1.97 19.55
C PHE A 330 27.69 2.72 19.77
N ALA A 331 27.28 2.84 21.02
CA ALA A 331 26.14 3.65 21.41
C ALA A 331 26.27 5.09 20.87
N GLY A 332 25.18 5.60 20.28
CA GLY A 332 25.12 6.91 19.62
C GLY A 332 25.46 6.90 18.13
N GLN A 333 25.98 5.79 17.58
CA GLN A 333 26.25 5.68 16.15
C GLN A 333 24.98 5.41 15.34
N ARG A 334 24.90 6.05 14.17
CA ARG A 334 23.90 5.76 13.14
C ARG A 334 24.57 5.00 12.00
N ILE A 335 24.16 3.76 11.79
CA ILE A 335 24.75 2.87 10.79
C ILE A 335 23.77 2.67 9.63
N LYS A 336 24.24 2.95 8.41
CA LYS A 336 23.49 2.70 7.19
C LYS A 336 23.32 1.20 6.98
N GLN A 337 22.08 0.73 6.97
CA GLN A 337 21.75 -0.66 6.63
C GLN A 337 21.48 -0.80 5.13
N SER A 338 20.65 0.09 4.58
CA SER A 338 20.35 0.07 3.15
C SER A 338 19.94 1.44 2.63
N ILE A 339 20.34 1.76 1.40
CA ILE A 339 19.78 2.88 0.63
C ILE A 339 19.36 2.34 -0.74
N GLN A 340 18.08 2.49 -1.06
CA GLN A 340 17.55 2.27 -2.39
C GLN A 340 17.40 3.60 -3.11
N LYS A 341 17.83 3.63 -4.36
CA LYS A 341 17.62 4.74 -5.29
C LYS A 341 16.92 4.21 -6.52
N GLN A 342 15.89 4.91 -6.97
CA GLN A 342 15.16 4.58 -8.19
C GLN A 342 15.05 5.81 -9.06
N ILE A 343 15.35 5.65 -10.35
CA ILE A 343 15.00 6.60 -11.39
C ILE A 343 14.00 5.92 -12.31
N LEU A 344 12.88 6.57 -12.58
CA LEU A 344 11.85 6.08 -13.50
C LEU A 344 11.51 7.19 -14.49
N GLY A 345 11.79 6.93 -15.77
CA GLY A 345 11.33 7.75 -16.87
C GLY A 345 10.24 7.01 -17.64
N GLN A 346 9.12 7.67 -17.92
CA GLN A 346 8.05 7.09 -18.71
C GLN A 346 7.48 8.11 -19.69
N VAL A 347 7.14 7.63 -20.88
CA VAL A 347 6.39 8.40 -21.88
C VAL A 347 5.20 7.55 -22.30
N LYS A 348 4.02 8.14 -22.27
CA LYS A 348 2.76 7.48 -22.58
C LYS A 348 1.91 8.35 -23.49
N SER A 349 1.33 7.75 -24.50
CA SER A 349 0.42 8.38 -25.45
C SER A 349 -0.94 7.71 -25.43
N VAL A 350 -1.99 8.51 -25.47
CA VAL A 350 -3.37 8.04 -25.63
C VAL A 350 -3.98 8.71 -26.87
N PHE A 351 -4.39 7.88 -27.82
CA PHE A 351 -5.02 8.28 -29.07
C PHE A 351 -6.45 7.75 -29.14
N TYR A 352 -7.40 8.65 -29.35
CA TYR A 352 -8.79 8.33 -29.64
C TYR A 352 -8.95 8.28 -31.17
N LEU A 353 -9.07 7.07 -31.72
CA LEU A 353 -9.11 6.78 -33.15
C LEU A 353 -10.57 6.61 -33.61
N GLY A 354 -11.26 7.72 -33.83
CA GLY A 354 -12.72 7.71 -34.05
C GLY A 354 -13.49 7.68 -32.73
N GLU A 355 -14.65 7.03 -32.71
CA GLU A 355 -15.51 6.95 -31.50
C GLU A 355 -15.32 5.63 -30.73
N ASP A 356 -14.90 4.57 -31.41
CA ASP A 356 -14.91 3.21 -30.84
C ASP A 356 -13.54 2.71 -30.37
N HIS A 357 -12.45 3.38 -30.75
CA HIS A 357 -11.09 2.91 -30.54
C HIS A 357 -10.27 3.89 -29.68
N ILE A 358 -9.67 3.37 -28.61
CA ILE A 358 -8.72 4.09 -27.75
C ILE A 358 -7.42 3.30 -27.70
N LEU A 359 -6.38 3.85 -28.32
CA LEU A 359 -5.05 3.28 -28.33
C LEU A 359 -4.18 3.93 -27.25
N ASN A 360 -3.68 3.13 -26.32
CA ASN A 360 -2.74 3.51 -25.29
C ASN A 360 -1.39 2.84 -25.57
N ALA A 361 -0.33 3.63 -25.73
CA ALA A 361 1.02 3.12 -25.95
C ALA A 361 2.01 3.85 -25.05
N GLY A 362 3.09 3.19 -24.66
CA GLY A 362 4.11 3.83 -23.84
C GLY A 362 5.44 3.10 -23.81
N ILE A 363 6.45 3.84 -23.38
CA ILE A 363 7.80 3.37 -23.10
C ILE A 363 8.18 3.74 -21.68
N GLU A 364 8.98 2.89 -21.04
CA GLU A 364 9.39 3.04 -19.66
C GLU A 364 10.83 2.60 -19.49
N TYR A 365 11.61 3.41 -18.79
CA TYR A 365 12.96 3.07 -18.36
C TYR A 365 13.06 3.22 -16.85
N GLN A 366 13.44 2.14 -16.17
CA GLN A 366 13.63 2.10 -14.74
C GLN A 366 15.08 1.71 -14.43
N TYR A 367 15.75 2.49 -13.59
CA TYR A 367 17.07 2.19 -13.05
C TYR A 367 16.99 2.12 -11.53
N ASN A 368 17.29 0.95 -10.97
CA ASN A 368 17.31 0.73 -9.54
C ASN A 368 18.75 0.50 -9.08
N HIS A 369 19.12 1.17 -8.00
CA HIS A 369 20.43 1.06 -7.37
C HIS A 369 20.24 0.81 -5.88
N LEU A 370 20.93 -0.19 -5.36
CA LEU A 370 20.90 -0.57 -3.95
C LEU A 370 22.31 -0.44 -3.38
N GLU A 371 22.43 0.32 -2.31
CA GLU A 371 23.59 0.30 -1.42
C GLU A 371 23.22 -0.52 -0.19
N SER A 372 24.00 -1.53 0.13
CA SER A 372 23.81 -2.38 1.31
C SER A 372 25.19 -2.84 1.80
N PRO A 373 25.85 -2.04 2.67
CA PRO A 373 27.19 -2.35 3.14
C PRO A 373 27.28 -3.72 3.78
N HIS A 374 28.34 -4.47 3.46
CA HIS A 374 28.62 -5.82 3.95
C HIS A 374 27.56 -6.88 3.62
N HIS A 375 26.56 -6.52 2.80
CA HIS A 375 25.53 -7.44 2.33
C HIS A 375 25.62 -7.74 0.84
N ILE A 376 26.39 -6.96 0.09
CA ILE A 376 26.57 -7.06 -1.36
C ILE A 376 28.06 -6.88 -1.63
N ASP A 377 28.60 -7.66 -2.56
CA ASP A 377 29.99 -7.51 -3.00
C ASP A 377 30.23 -6.07 -3.52
N GLY A 378 31.22 -5.38 -2.95
CA GLY A 378 31.47 -3.96 -3.26
C GLY A 378 30.40 -2.99 -2.74
N ASP A 379 29.56 -3.42 -1.80
CA ASP A 379 28.51 -2.68 -1.07
C ASP A 379 27.36 -2.11 -1.91
N ARG A 380 27.34 -2.38 -3.22
CA ARG A 380 26.37 -1.78 -4.14
C ARG A 380 26.06 -2.65 -5.35
N ALA A 381 24.82 -2.64 -5.79
CA ALA A 381 24.38 -3.28 -7.03
C ALA A 381 23.35 -2.42 -7.76
N SER A 382 23.20 -2.66 -9.07
CA SER A 382 22.19 -1.97 -9.88
C SER A 382 21.64 -2.83 -11.00
N VAL A 383 20.37 -2.60 -11.29
CA VAL A 383 19.62 -3.23 -12.38
C VAL A 383 18.87 -2.16 -13.16
N TYR A 384 18.69 -2.42 -14.46
CA TYR A 384 17.84 -1.60 -15.31
C TYR A 384 16.76 -2.46 -15.97
N THR A 385 15.64 -1.81 -16.26
CA THR A 385 14.51 -2.36 -16.99
C THR A 385 14.10 -1.37 -18.07
N LEU A 386 13.98 -1.84 -19.30
CA LEU A 386 13.42 -1.10 -20.42
C LEU A 386 12.16 -1.82 -20.88
N ALA A 387 11.06 -1.09 -21.03
CA ALA A 387 9.81 -1.67 -21.48
C ALA A 387 9.12 -0.80 -22.53
N ALA A 388 8.37 -1.47 -23.40
CA ALA A 388 7.43 -0.86 -24.32
C ALA A 388 6.11 -1.62 -24.25
N TYR A 389 4.99 -0.91 -24.32
CA TYR A 389 3.67 -1.51 -24.31
C TYR A 389 2.71 -0.81 -25.26
N ILE A 390 1.70 -1.56 -25.66
CA ILE A 390 0.57 -1.10 -26.45
C ILE A 390 -0.69 -1.80 -25.95
N GLN A 391 -1.78 -1.06 -25.86
CA GLN A 391 -3.08 -1.56 -25.46
C GLN A 391 -4.15 -0.84 -26.28
N GLU A 392 -5.06 -1.61 -26.83
CA GLU A 392 -6.23 -1.14 -27.57
C GLU A 392 -7.48 -1.40 -26.74
N GLU A 393 -8.34 -0.40 -26.64
CA GLU A 393 -9.70 -0.52 -26.13
C GLU A 393 -10.67 -0.29 -27.27
N TRP A 394 -11.49 -1.30 -27.54
CA TRP A 394 -12.42 -1.33 -28.65
C TRP A 394 -13.85 -1.50 -28.14
N THR A 395 -14.67 -0.48 -28.37
CA THR A 395 -16.13 -0.55 -28.25
C THR A 395 -16.68 -1.31 -29.46
N ALA A 396 -16.61 -2.65 -29.40
CA ALA A 396 -17.05 -3.51 -30.48
C ALA A 396 -18.55 -3.37 -30.77
N ARG A 397 -19.33 -3.08 -29.74
CA ARG A 397 -20.75 -2.71 -29.77
C ARG A 397 -21.04 -1.78 -28.59
N GLU A 398 -22.17 -1.07 -28.62
CA GLU A 398 -22.61 -0.21 -27.49
C GLU A 398 -22.66 -0.95 -26.14
N ASN A 399 -22.87 -2.27 -26.17
CA ASN A 399 -22.91 -3.14 -25.00
C ASN A 399 -21.69 -4.06 -24.83
N LEU A 400 -20.65 -3.93 -25.64
CA LEU A 400 -19.47 -4.80 -25.60
C LEU A 400 -18.20 -3.98 -25.79
N VAL A 401 -17.39 -3.90 -24.74
CA VAL A 401 -16.06 -3.29 -24.77
C VAL A 401 -15.01 -4.38 -24.59
N LEU A 402 -14.04 -4.43 -25.49
CA LEU A 402 -12.91 -5.35 -25.45
C LEU A 402 -11.62 -4.54 -25.24
N THR A 403 -10.70 -5.10 -24.46
CA THR A 403 -9.37 -4.53 -24.25
C THR A 403 -8.34 -5.60 -24.51
N ALA A 404 -7.35 -5.30 -25.35
CA ALA A 404 -6.23 -6.20 -25.61
C ALA A 404 -4.92 -5.40 -25.53
N GLY A 405 -3.90 -5.95 -24.90
CA GLY A 405 -2.62 -5.28 -24.80
C GLY A 405 -1.46 -6.23 -24.60
N VAL A 406 -0.26 -5.75 -24.90
CA VAL A 406 0.99 -6.49 -24.72
C VAL A 406 2.08 -5.54 -24.27
N ARG A 407 2.92 -6.03 -23.35
CA ARG A 407 4.14 -5.36 -22.90
C ARG A 407 5.34 -6.27 -23.14
N GLY A 408 6.36 -5.72 -23.78
CA GLY A 408 7.70 -6.32 -23.83
C GLY A 408 8.60 -5.62 -22.83
N THR A 409 9.25 -6.38 -21.96
CA THR A 409 10.15 -5.85 -20.92
C THR A 409 11.51 -6.55 -20.98
N GLN A 410 12.56 -5.79 -21.28
CA GLN A 410 13.94 -6.21 -21.18
C GLN A 410 14.49 -5.84 -19.80
N HIS A 411 14.88 -6.84 -19.02
CA HIS A 411 15.56 -6.66 -17.73
C HIS A 411 17.04 -7.05 -17.85
N LYS A 412 17.90 -6.42 -17.04
CA LYS A 412 19.36 -6.62 -17.06
C LYS A 412 19.75 -8.11 -16.97
N GLU A 413 19.23 -8.83 -15.98
CA GLU A 413 19.63 -10.23 -15.71
C GLU A 413 18.69 -11.25 -16.38
N THR A 414 17.39 -11.00 -16.41
CA THR A 414 16.39 -12.02 -16.84
C THR A 414 16.02 -11.96 -18.32
N GLY A 415 16.59 -11.02 -19.08
CA GLY A 415 16.29 -10.87 -20.49
C GLY A 415 14.87 -10.34 -20.78
N LEU A 416 14.39 -10.65 -21.99
CA LEU A 416 13.11 -10.19 -22.51
C LEU A 416 11.94 -11.04 -22.00
N ASN A 417 10.91 -10.37 -21.47
CA ASN A 417 9.68 -10.99 -20.97
C ASN A 417 8.46 -10.32 -21.59
N PHE A 418 7.45 -11.11 -21.93
CA PHE A 418 6.19 -10.64 -22.53
C PHE A 418 5.01 -10.82 -21.58
N SER A 419 4.12 -9.83 -21.55
CA SER A 419 2.92 -9.83 -20.71
C SER A 419 1.68 -9.42 -21.51
N PRO A 420 1.12 -10.32 -22.33
CA PRO A 420 -0.16 -10.10 -23.00
C PRO A 420 -1.33 -10.13 -22.02
N LYS A 421 -2.37 -9.37 -22.34
CA LYS A 421 -3.63 -9.28 -21.60
C LYS A 421 -4.79 -9.14 -22.58
N ILE A 422 -5.91 -9.77 -22.23
CA ILE A 422 -7.21 -9.54 -22.84
C ILE A 422 -8.28 -9.42 -21.76
N SER A 423 -9.18 -8.46 -21.91
CA SER A 423 -10.31 -8.22 -21.01
C SER A 423 -11.55 -7.86 -21.82
N GLY A 424 -12.72 -8.17 -21.28
CA GLY A 424 -14.00 -7.83 -21.90
C GLY A 424 -15.04 -7.42 -20.87
N LEU A 425 -15.85 -6.42 -21.23
CA LEU A 425 -17.04 -5.99 -20.52
C LEU A 425 -18.24 -6.14 -21.46
N TYR A 426 -19.21 -6.96 -21.05
CA TYR A 426 -20.48 -7.12 -21.74
C TYR A 426 -21.63 -6.65 -20.87
N LYS A 427 -22.52 -5.82 -21.43
CA LYS A 427 -23.67 -5.21 -20.77
C LYS A 427 -24.97 -5.71 -21.40
N PRO A 428 -25.49 -6.90 -21.05
CA PRO A 428 -26.72 -7.41 -21.65
C PRO A 428 -27.96 -6.52 -21.41
N GLY A 429 -27.90 -5.58 -20.47
CA GLY A 429 -28.91 -4.54 -20.23
C GLY A 429 -28.33 -3.45 -19.33
N GLU A 430 -29.19 -2.61 -18.74
CA GLU A 430 -28.75 -1.45 -17.95
C GLU A 430 -28.26 -1.78 -16.53
N HIS A 431 -28.60 -2.96 -16.01
CA HIS A 431 -28.36 -3.33 -14.61
C HIS A 431 -27.33 -4.44 -14.41
N ILE A 432 -26.85 -5.08 -15.47
CA ILE A 432 -25.94 -6.22 -15.36
C ILE A 432 -24.68 -5.92 -16.17
N ASN A 433 -23.53 -6.00 -15.52
CA ASN A 433 -22.23 -5.99 -16.16
C ASN A 433 -21.59 -7.37 -16.00
N LEU A 434 -21.14 -7.95 -17.10
CA LEU A 434 -20.35 -9.18 -17.12
C LEU A 434 -18.92 -8.84 -17.52
N ARG A 435 -17.96 -9.33 -16.75
CA ARG A 435 -16.53 -9.07 -16.97
C ARG A 435 -15.76 -10.36 -17.05
N ALA A 436 -14.84 -10.42 -18.00
CA ALA A 436 -13.86 -11.50 -18.07
C ALA A 436 -12.48 -10.92 -18.33
N SER A 437 -11.43 -11.53 -17.78
CA SER A 437 -10.06 -11.11 -18.02
C SER A 437 -9.12 -12.30 -17.99
N TYR A 438 -8.13 -12.28 -18.88
CA TYR A 438 -7.01 -13.22 -18.91
C TYR A 438 -5.72 -12.43 -19.14
N ALA A 439 -4.72 -12.64 -18.28
CA ALA A 439 -3.49 -11.88 -18.34
C ALA A 439 -2.29 -12.73 -17.91
N LEU A 440 -1.18 -12.56 -18.63
CA LEU A 440 0.12 -13.05 -18.23
C LEU A 440 0.86 -11.96 -17.47
N GLY A 441 1.40 -12.31 -16.30
CA GLY A 441 2.19 -11.42 -15.47
C GLY A 441 3.65 -11.85 -15.40
N TYR A 442 4.52 -10.90 -15.09
CA TYR A 442 5.94 -11.16 -14.81
C TYR A 442 6.39 -10.41 -13.56
N LYS A 443 7.33 -10.98 -12.83
CA LYS A 443 8.06 -10.35 -11.73
C LYS A 443 9.55 -10.62 -11.93
N ALA A 444 10.33 -9.57 -12.04
CA ALA A 444 11.79 -9.68 -12.07
C ALA A 444 12.31 -10.00 -10.66
N PRO A 445 13.44 -10.72 -10.54
CA PRO A 445 14.14 -10.87 -9.27
C PRO A 445 14.55 -9.49 -8.73
N THR A 446 14.45 -9.32 -7.42
CA THR A 446 14.92 -8.14 -6.71
C THR A 446 16.45 -8.07 -6.71
N ILE A 447 17.01 -6.88 -6.51
CA ILE A 447 18.48 -6.71 -6.38
C ILE A 447 19.02 -7.57 -5.22
N LYS A 448 18.21 -7.79 -4.17
CA LYS A 448 18.58 -8.63 -3.04
C LYS A 448 18.66 -10.10 -3.44
N GLU A 449 17.66 -10.62 -4.15
CA GLU A 449 17.67 -12.00 -4.65
C GLU A 449 18.83 -12.27 -5.63
N LEU A 450 19.26 -11.24 -6.39
CA LEU A 450 20.33 -11.35 -7.37
C LEU A 450 21.74 -11.24 -6.78
N TYR A 451 21.98 -10.29 -5.87
CA TYR A 451 23.33 -9.87 -5.49
C TYR A 451 23.63 -9.85 -3.99
N TYR A 452 22.71 -10.23 -3.11
CA TYR A 452 23.06 -10.35 -1.69
C TYR A 452 24.12 -11.43 -1.51
N ASN A 453 25.19 -11.13 -0.80
CA ASN A 453 26.23 -12.08 -0.47
C ASN A 453 26.75 -11.72 0.92
N TYR A 454 26.29 -12.44 1.95
CA TYR A 454 26.61 -12.09 3.34
C TYR A 454 26.40 -13.23 4.32
N THR A 455 27.02 -13.10 5.48
CA THR A 455 26.86 -14.01 6.59
C THR A 455 26.18 -13.30 7.75
N GLY A 456 25.22 -13.94 8.40
CA GLY A 456 24.56 -13.37 9.56
C GLY A 456 23.69 -14.36 10.33
N VAL A 457 23.32 -13.96 11.55
CA VAL A 457 22.37 -14.69 12.38
C VAL A 457 21.01 -14.03 12.27
N ILE A 458 20.01 -14.80 11.84
CA ILE A 458 18.61 -14.35 11.82
C ILE A 458 17.84 -15.10 12.90
N GLY A 459 17.13 -14.35 13.76
CA GLY A 459 16.23 -14.92 14.76
C GLY A 459 16.91 -15.74 15.86
N GLY A 460 18.21 -15.52 16.13
CA GLY A 460 18.96 -16.29 17.12
C GLY A 460 19.28 -17.73 16.69
N GLY A 461 19.20 -18.02 15.38
CA GLY A 461 19.55 -19.31 14.80
C GLY A 461 21.05 -19.48 14.53
N ALA A 462 21.36 -20.46 13.70
CA ALA A 462 22.71 -20.77 13.26
C ALA A 462 23.31 -19.66 12.38
N LEU A 463 24.63 -19.46 12.46
CA LEU A 463 25.35 -18.53 11.57
C LEU A 463 25.19 -19.01 10.12
N THR A 464 24.52 -18.21 9.29
CA THR A 464 24.10 -18.62 7.96
C THR A 464 24.71 -17.71 6.90
N ALA A 465 25.29 -18.29 5.85
CA ALA A 465 25.69 -17.60 4.64
C ALA A 465 24.51 -17.52 3.66
N TYR A 466 24.30 -16.35 3.08
CA TYR A 466 23.22 -16.02 2.17
C TYR A 466 23.78 -15.58 0.84
N HIS A 467 23.45 -16.33 -0.21
CA HIS A 467 23.94 -16.13 -1.56
C HIS A 467 22.83 -15.72 -2.53
N GLY A 468 23.10 -14.65 -3.26
CA GLY A 468 22.35 -14.19 -4.40
C GLY A 468 22.55 -15.14 -5.58
N ASN A 469 21.73 -14.95 -6.60
CA ASN A 469 21.83 -15.74 -7.80
C ASN A 469 21.47 -14.91 -9.04
N THR A 470 22.47 -14.57 -9.85
CA THR A 470 22.27 -13.83 -11.10
C THR A 470 21.64 -14.67 -12.21
N ASP A 471 21.65 -16.01 -12.08
CA ASP A 471 21.05 -16.94 -13.05
C ASP A 471 19.53 -17.14 -12.82
N LEU A 472 18.94 -16.38 -11.90
CA LEU A 472 17.51 -16.43 -11.64
C LEU A 472 16.72 -16.04 -12.90
N LYS A 473 15.63 -16.77 -13.14
CA LYS A 473 14.62 -16.44 -14.14
C LYS A 473 13.56 -15.54 -13.53
N ALA A 474 12.88 -14.78 -14.40
CA ALA A 474 11.69 -14.06 -13.99
C ALA A 474 10.59 -15.04 -13.51
N GLN A 475 9.87 -14.63 -12.47
CA GLN A 475 8.66 -15.33 -12.03
C GLN A 475 7.52 -14.97 -12.97
N THR A 476 6.67 -15.92 -13.34
CA THR A 476 5.56 -15.70 -14.28
C THR A 476 4.24 -16.12 -13.69
N SER A 477 3.17 -15.44 -14.09
CA SER A 477 1.82 -15.75 -13.62
C SER A 477 0.81 -15.84 -14.77
N GLN A 478 -0.16 -16.74 -14.64
CA GLN A 478 -1.31 -16.83 -15.53
C GLN A 478 -2.57 -16.57 -14.71
N TYR A 479 -3.16 -15.39 -14.90
CA TYR A 479 -4.34 -14.94 -14.17
C TYR A 479 -5.58 -14.99 -15.06
N ALA A 480 -6.68 -15.53 -14.54
CA ALA A 480 -7.98 -15.46 -15.19
C ALA A 480 -9.05 -15.07 -14.16
N SER A 481 -10.02 -14.25 -14.57
CA SER A 481 -11.18 -13.92 -13.76
C SER A 481 -12.45 -13.79 -14.58
N ILE A 482 -13.57 -14.09 -13.92
CA ILE A 482 -14.93 -13.85 -14.42
C ILE A 482 -15.74 -13.21 -13.30
N GLY A 483 -16.48 -12.17 -13.64
CA GLY A 483 -17.28 -11.43 -12.68
C GLY A 483 -18.64 -11.04 -13.23
N ILE A 484 -19.61 -11.00 -12.33
CA ILE A 484 -20.95 -10.45 -12.56
C ILE A 484 -21.18 -9.32 -11.56
N GLU A 485 -21.70 -8.21 -12.05
CA GLU A 485 -22.06 -7.05 -11.24
C GLU A 485 -23.50 -6.65 -11.55
N TYR A 486 -24.29 -6.48 -10.51
CA TYR A 486 -25.61 -5.88 -10.56
C TYR A 486 -25.53 -4.42 -10.13
N VAL A 487 -26.03 -3.52 -10.97
CA VAL A 487 -26.02 -2.07 -10.78
C VAL A 487 -27.45 -1.54 -10.74
N GLY A 488 -28.02 -1.48 -9.54
CA GLY A 488 -29.30 -0.83 -9.26
C GLY A 488 -29.15 0.54 -8.58
N GLN A 489 -30.27 1.25 -8.42
CA GLN A 489 -30.30 2.58 -7.76
C GLN A 489 -30.18 2.52 -6.23
N LYS A 490 -30.63 1.43 -5.59
CA LYS A 490 -30.54 1.24 -4.14
C LYS A 490 -29.62 0.10 -3.75
N PHE A 491 -29.35 -0.82 -4.66
CA PHE A 491 -28.57 -2.02 -4.40
C PHE A 491 -27.57 -2.22 -5.52
N GLN A 492 -26.33 -2.47 -5.14
CA GLN A 492 -25.25 -2.86 -6.03
C GLN A 492 -24.58 -4.09 -5.41
N ALA A 493 -24.21 -5.05 -6.25
CA ALA A 493 -23.45 -6.20 -5.81
C ALA A 493 -22.52 -6.66 -6.92
N SER A 494 -21.33 -7.14 -6.55
CA SER A 494 -20.38 -7.72 -7.47
C SER A 494 -19.86 -9.02 -6.91
N LEU A 495 -19.78 -10.04 -7.76
CA LEU A 495 -19.19 -11.34 -7.49
C LEU A 495 -18.15 -11.63 -8.56
N THR A 496 -16.91 -11.87 -8.16
CA THR A 496 -15.80 -12.19 -9.07
C THR A 496 -15.11 -13.47 -8.61
N GLY A 497 -15.07 -14.49 -9.48
CA GLY A 497 -14.24 -15.67 -9.30
C GLY A 497 -12.92 -15.51 -10.07
N TYR A 498 -11.82 -15.97 -9.49
CA TYR A 498 -10.50 -15.87 -10.10
C TYR A 498 -9.62 -17.08 -9.85
N MET A 499 -8.65 -17.26 -10.76
CA MET A 499 -7.55 -18.21 -10.62
C MET A 499 -6.23 -17.56 -11.00
N ASN A 500 -5.16 -17.90 -10.30
CA ASN A 500 -3.80 -17.47 -10.60
C ASN A 500 -2.83 -18.64 -10.46
N TYR A 501 -2.05 -18.92 -11.51
CA TYR A 501 -0.99 -19.93 -11.49
C TYR A 501 0.36 -19.27 -11.63
N LEU A 502 1.21 -19.42 -10.61
CA LEU A 502 2.55 -18.86 -10.58
C LEU A 502 3.60 -19.95 -10.85
N HIS A 503 4.58 -19.61 -11.68
CA HIS A 503 5.71 -20.45 -12.04
C HIS A 503 7.03 -19.74 -11.77
N ASN A 504 8.09 -20.51 -11.57
CA ASN A 504 9.44 -20.02 -11.29
C ASN A 504 9.48 -19.09 -10.07
N MET A 505 8.67 -19.33 -9.04
CA MET A 505 8.77 -18.54 -7.82
C MET A 505 10.14 -18.75 -7.19
N ILE A 506 10.71 -17.65 -6.71
CA ILE A 506 12.05 -17.61 -6.13
C ILE A 506 11.92 -17.97 -4.65
N GLU A 507 12.68 -18.97 -4.23
CA GLU A 507 12.75 -19.43 -2.85
C GLU A 507 14.22 -19.46 -2.40
N LEU A 508 14.45 -19.12 -1.13
CA LEU A 508 15.78 -19.25 -0.53
C LEU A 508 15.96 -20.68 -0.01
N VAL A 509 16.79 -21.48 -0.68
CA VAL A 509 17.00 -22.89 -0.37
C VAL A 509 18.36 -23.15 0.27
N GLU A 510 18.44 -24.15 1.13
CA GLU A 510 19.71 -24.59 1.73
C GLU A 510 20.59 -25.30 0.69
N ILE A 511 21.87 -24.96 0.68
CA ILE A 511 22.91 -25.55 -0.16
C ILE A 511 24.04 -26.10 0.72
N PHE A 512 24.97 -26.83 0.12
CA PHE A 512 26.13 -27.36 0.84
C PHE A 512 27.02 -26.22 1.33
N VAL A 513 27.42 -26.30 2.60
CA VAL A 513 28.42 -25.41 3.20
C VAL A 513 29.80 -25.77 2.65
N THR A 514 30.46 -24.78 2.05
CA THR A 514 31.80 -24.89 1.47
C THR A 514 32.89 -25.01 2.56
N PRO A 515 34.09 -25.52 2.24
CA PRO A 515 35.20 -25.55 3.20
C PRO A 515 35.57 -24.16 3.75
N ASP A 516 35.53 -23.12 2.91
CA ASP A 516 35.86 -21.74 3.30
C ASP A 516 34.79 -21.16 4.25
N GLU A 517 33.51 -21.39 3.97
CA GLU A 517 32.42 -21.02 4.87
C GLU A 517 32.56 -21.73 6.24
N LYS A 518 32.93 -23.01 6.26
CA LYS A 518 33.18 -23.73 7.53
C LYS A 518 34.33 -23.13 8.32
N PHE A 519 35.37 -22.62 7.65
CA PHE A 519 36.48 -21.93 8.31
C PHE A 519 36.02 -20.64 8.99
N LEU A 520 35.01 -19.97 8.43
CA LEU A 520 34.33 -18.80 9.01
C LEU A 520 33.22 -19.17 10.02
N GLU A 521 33.20 -20.40 10.52
CA GLU A 521 32.20 -20.91 11.46
C GLU A 521 30.75 -20.89 10.93
N VAL A 522 30.57 -20.82 9.61
CA VAL A 522 29.23 -20.87 9.00
C VAL A 522 28.67 -22.28 9.15
N GLU A 523 27.48 -22.37 9.73
CA GLU A 523 26.78 -23.63 9.99
C GLU A 523 25.82 -24.00 8.86
N LYS A 524 25.29 -23.01 8.14
CA LYS A 524 24.33 -23.18 7.05
C LYS A 524 24.65 -22.26 5.89
N SER A 525 24.44 -22.74 4.68
CA SER A 525 24.58 -21.93 3.47
C SER A 525 23.27 -21.98 2.68
N LYS A 526 22.81 -20.84 2.18
CA LYS A 526 21.54 -20.72 1.45
C LYS A 526 21.70 -19.90 0.19
N GLN A 527 20.94 -20.25 -0.85
CA GLN A 527 20.94 -19.54 -2.12
C GLN A 527 19.52 -19.42 -2.71
N TYR A 528 19.24 -18.30 -3.37
CA TYR A 528 17.98 -18.10 -4.09
C TYR A 528 17.89 -18.96 -5.36
N LYS A 529 16.77 -19.68 -5.54
CA LYS A 529 16.50 -20.51 -6.74
C LYS A 529 15.04 -20.44 -7.19
N ASN A 530 14.79 -20.51 -8.50
CA ASN A 530 13.44 -20.69 -9.06
C ASN A 530 12.98 -22.14 -8.90
N LEU A 531 12.32 -22.46 -7.78
CA LEU A 531 11.89 -23.83 -7.47
C LEU A 531 10.37 -23.95 -7.36
N THR A 532 9.74 -22.93 -6.80
CA THR A 532 8.36 -23.01 -6.31
C THR A 532 7.34 -22.74 -7.43
N LYS A 533 6.25 -23.51 -7.44
CA LYS A 533 5.03 -23.22 -8.21
C LYS A 533 3.90 -22.97 -7.23
N ALA A 534 3.00 -22.06 -7.56
CA ALA A 534 1.82 -21.78 -6.75
C ALA A 534 0.54 -21.74 -7.57
N ARG A 535 -0.57 -22.06 -6.90
CA ARG A 535 -1.93 -21.94 -7.42
C ARG A 535 -2.81 -21.21 -6.41
N ILE A 536 -3.62 -20.30 -6.92
CA ILE A 536 -4.56 -19.53 -6.11
C ILE A 536 -5.90 -19.61 -6.80
N TYR A 537 -6.91 -20.06 -6.06
CA TYR A 537 -8.31 -19.95 -6.44
C TYR A 537 -9.00 -19.07 -5.43
N GLY A 538 -9.90 -18.21 -5.88
CA GLY A 538 -10.61 -17.35 -4.97
C GLY A 538 -11.86 -16.73 -5.56
N MET A 539 -12.58 -16.06 -4.67
CA MET A 539 -13.83 -15.41 -4.96
C MET A 539 -13.96 -14.15 -4.09
N ASP A 540 -14.26 -13.03 -4.73
CA ASP A 540 -14.57 -11.78 -4.07
C ASP A 540 -16.05 -11.44 -4.27
N PHE A 541 -16.74 -11.15 -3.18
CA PHE A 541 -18.11 -10.64 -3.18
C PHE A 541 -18.13 -9.28 -2.50
N THR A 542 -18.83 -8.31 -3.08
CA THR A 542 -19.07 -7.01 -2.47
C THR A 542 -20.51 -6.59 -2.69
N PHE A 543 -21.06 -5.81 -1.76
CA PHE A 543 -22.37 -5.21 -1.92
C PHE A 543 -22.44 -3.81 -1.32
N ASN A 544 -23.35 -3.01 -1.87
CA ASN A 544 -23.73 -1.70 -1.35
C ASN A 544 -25.26 -1.60 -1.42
N TYR A 545 -25.88 -1.36 -0.27
CA TYR A 545 -27.32 -1.26 -0.12
C TYR A 545 -27.69 0.04 0.59
N ARG A 546 -28.55 0.84 -0.05
CA ARG A 546 -29.08 2.11 0.46
C ARG A 546 -30.60 2.05 0.53
N PRO A 547 -31.16 1.41 1.57
CA PRO A 547 -32.60 1.31 1.75
C PRO A 547 -33.27 2.69 1.90
N ALA A 548 -32.56 3.63 2.53
CA ALA A 548 -33.01 4.99 2.78
C ALA A 548 -31.86 5.99 2.52
N LYS A 549 -32.19 7.27 2.27
CA LYS A 549 -31.18 8.32 2.06
C LYS A 549 -30.22 8.52 3.26
N SER A 550 -30.70 8.21 4.46
CA SER A 550 -29.94 8.33 5.70
C SER A 550 -29.15 7.07 6.06
N LEU A 551 -29.37 5.92 5.40
CA LEU A 551 -28.79 4.64 5.80
C LEU A 551 -28.11 3.95 4.62
N SER A 552 -26.84 3.61 4.79
CA SER A 552 -26.04 2.86 3.82
C SER A 552 -25.43 1.65 4.52
N LEU A 553 -25.62 0.48 3.93
CA LEU A 553 -24.94 -0.75 4.31
C LEU A 553 -24.00 -1.10 3.17
N ALA A 554 -22.76 -1.44 3.47
CA ALA A 554 -21.81 -1.95 2.50
C ALA A 554 -21.00 -3.05 3.15
N GLY A 555 -20.48 -3.98 2.36
CA GLY A 555 -19.63 -5.02 2.90
C GLY A 555 -19.04 -5.85 1.79
N GLY A 556 -18.13 -6.71 2.18
CA GLY A 556 -17.47 -7.61 1.27
C GLY A 556 -16.96 -8.86 1.96
N TYR A 557 -16.74 -9.87 1.14
CA TYR A 557 -16.22 -11.16 1.53
C TYR A 557 -15.22 -11.62 0.49
N SER A 558 -14.04 -12.03 0.93
CA SER A 558 -12.96 -12.55 0.10
C SER A 558 -12.63 -13.96 0.56
N TYR A 559 -12.72 -14.91 -0.36
CA TYR A 559 -12.23 -16.27 -0.18
C TYR A 559 -11.00 -16.50 -1.04
N ALA A 560 -9.94 -17.07 -0.46
CA ALA A 560 -8.75 -17.48 -1.19
C ALA A 560 -8.20 -18.82 -0.67
N ASP A 561 -7.84 -19.73 -1.59
CA ASP A 561 -7.10 -20.97 -1.31
C ASP A 561 -5.72 -20.94 -1.99
N PRO A 562 -4.78 -20.11 -1.47
CA PRO A 562 -3.43 -20.03 -2.01
C PRO A 562 -2.59 -21.23 -1.54
N LYS A 563 -2.02 -21.99 -2.48
CA LYS A 563 -1.08 -23.08 -2.18
C LYS A 563 0.16 -22.98 -3.05
N ALA A 564 1.32 -23.27 -2.46
CA ALA A 564 2.60 -23.33 -3.15
C ALA A 564 3.34 -24.63 -2.84
N GLN A 565 4.23 -25.00 -3.74
CA GLN A 565 5.13 -26.14 -3.58
C GLN A 565 6.32 -25.72 -2.73
N TYR A 566 6.58 -26.40 -1.62
CA TYR A 566 7.77 -26.19 -0.80
C TYR A 566 8.60 -27.46 -0.69
N PRO A 567 9.94 -27.34 -0.61
CA PRO A 567 10.82 -28.49 -0.43
C PRO A 567 10.57 -29.12 0.94
N ASN A 568 10.47 -30.45 0.99
CA ASN A 568 10.31 -31.21 2.22
C ASN A 568 11.43 -32.27 2.32
N LYS A 569 12.46 -31.97 3.14
CA LYS A 569 13.72 -32.72 3.27
C LYS A 569 14.46 -32.88 1.93
N GLY A 570 15.22 -31.86 1.54
CA GLY A 570 15.93 -31.80 0.25
C GLY A 570 15.08 -31.21 -0.87
N ILE A 571 15.69 -30.96 -2.02
CA ILE A 571 15.03 -30.35 -3.20
C ILE A 571 14.21 -31.35 -4.03
N ASP A 572 14.38 -32.66 -3.79
CA ASP A 572 13.83 -33.73 -4.64
C ASP A 572 12.34 -34.03 -4.37
N TYR A 573 11.80 -33.57 -3.23
CA TYR A 573 10.40 -33.80 -2.87
C TYR A 573 9.69 -32.50 -2.50
N MET A 574 8.78 -32.06 -3.37
CA MET A 574 8.00 -30.82 -3.21
C MET A 574 6.56 -31.12 -2.77
N LYS A 575 6.12 -30.54 -1.65
CA LYS A 575 4.75 -30.68 -1.14
C LYS A 575 3.94 -29.40 -1.35
N TYR A 576 2.68 -29.54 -1.75
CA TYR A 576 1.74 -28.41 -1.76
C TYR A 576 1.29 -28.07 -0.34
N LEU A 577 1.68 -26.90 0.14
CA LEU A 577 1.26 -26.31 1.41
C LEU A 577 0.58 -24.97 1.15
N PRO A 578 -0.23 -24.45 2.08
CA PRO A 578 -0.70 -23.07 2.02
C PRO A 578 0.47 -22.11 1.80
N ILE A 579 0.26 -21.03 1.03
CA ILE A 579 1.26 -19.95 0.98
C ILE A 579 1.41 -19.37 2.39
N ASP A 580 2.64 -19.05 2.78
CA ASP A 580 2.94 -18.59 4.12
C ASP A 580 2.16 -17.31 4.48
N ALA A 581 1.81 -17.19 5.76
CA ALA A 581 1.07 -16.07 6.32
C ALA A 581 -0.31 -15.78 5.69
N THR A 582 -0.98 -16.74 5.05
CA THR A 582 -2.26 -16.51 4.34
C THR A 582 -3.51 -16.90 5.14
N SER A 583 -4.58 -16.10 5.03
CA SER A 583 -5.93 -16.43 5.54
C SER A 583 -6.87 -16.77 4.38
N SER A 584 -7.79 -17.72 4.61
CA SER A 584 -8.71 -18.17 3.56
C SER A 584 -10.01 -17.41 3.50
N HIS A 585 -10.53 -16.90 4.62
CA HIS A 585 -11.81 -16.20 4.67
C HIS A 585 -11.63 -14.85 5.35
N ASN A 586 -11.97 -13.78 4.64
CA ASN A 586 -11.92 -12.41 5.16
C ASN A 586 -13.24 -11.73 4.84
N ALA A 587 -13.78 -10.95 5.78
CA ALA A 587 -15.03 -10.24 5.58
C ALA A 587 -15.01 -8.87 6.25
N ASN A 588 -15.77 -7.93 5.70
CA ASN A 588 -16.08 -6.67 6.35
C ASN A 588 -17.54 -6.26 6.17
N LEU A 589 -18.01 -5.44 7.10
CA LEU A 589 -19.36 -4.88 7.10
C LEU A 589 -19.31 -3.44 7.60
N ASN A 590 -19.91 -2.54 6.85
CA ASN A 590 -19.92 -1.11 7.08
C ASN A 590 -21.39 -0.65 7.12
N ILE A 591 -21.83 -0.14 8.26
CA ILE A 591 -23.18 0.42 8.43
C ILE A 591 -23.00 1.90 8.75
N LEU A 592 -23.55 2.74 7.89
CA LEU A 592 -23.44 4.19 7.96
C LEU A 592 -24.84 4.79 8.06
N TRP A 593 -25.09 5.49 9.14
CA TRP A 593 -26.28 6.31 9.30
C TRP A 593 -25.90 7.78 9.34
N GLN A 594 -26.63 8.62 8.63
CA GLN A 594 -26.42 10.06 8.60
C GLN A 594 -27.75 10.80 8.67
N HIS A 595 -27.79 11.86 9.48
CA HIS A 595 -28.94 12.75 9.55
C HIS A 595 -28.46 14.20 9.59
N SER A 596 -29.08 15.04 8.76
CA SER A 596 -28.72 16.46 8.62
C SER A 596 -29.89 17.33 9.06
N TRP A 597 -29.67 18.10 10.12
CA TRP A 597 -30.50 19.24 10.51
C TRP A 597 -29.99 20.52 9.80
N LYS A 598 -30.70 21.64 9.97
CA LYS A 598 -30.41 22.90 9.26
C LYS A 598 -28.96 23.41 9.42
N LEU A 599 -28.34 23.20 10.57
CA LEU A 599 -27.00 23.73 10.94
C LEU A 599 -26.03 22.64 11.42
N TYR A 600 -26.48 21.39 11.47
CA TYR A 600 -25.74 20.32 12.13
C TYR A 600 -26.01 19.00 11.42
N ARG A 601 -24.99 18.18 11.25
CA ARG A 601 -25.09 16.83 10.71
C ARG A 601 -24.43 15.84 11.66
N LEU A 602 -25.18 14.80 12.00
CA LEU A 602 -24.68 13.65 12.74
C LEU A 602 -24.48 12.48 11.77
N GLY A 603 -23.30 11.90 11.78
CA GLY A 603 -23.00 10.60 11.20
C GLY A 603 -22.70 9.59 12.29
N ILE A 604 -23.15 8.35 12.11
CA ILE A 604 -22.80 7.20 12.95
C ILE A 604 -22.31 6.11 12.01
N GLY A 605 -21.10 5.60 12.26
CA GLY A 605 -20.51 4.49 11.53
C GLY A 605 -20.29 3.30 12.44
N ILE A 606 -20.66 2.12 11.97
CA ILE A 606 -20.35 0.82 12.58
C ILE A 606 -19.58 0.01 11.54
N TYR A 607 -18.42 -0.50 11.92
CA TYR A 607 -17.55 -1.25 11.02
C TYR A 607 -17.15 -2.57 11.70
N GLY A 608 -17.48 -3.69 11.07
CA GLY A 608 -17.04 -5.02 11.46
C GLY A 608 -15.99 -5.54 10.49
N ARG A 609 -14.95 -6.18 11.01
CA ARG A 609 -13.95 -6.93 10.24
C ARG A 609 -13.82 -8.32 10.82
N TYR A 610 -13.73 -9.31 9.97
CA TYR A 610 -13.46 -10.71 10.30
C TYR A 610 -12.31 -11.24 9.44
N GLN A 611 -11.45 -12.04 10.05
CA GLN A 611 -10.38 -12.76 9.39
C GLN A 611 -10.30 -14.18 9.99
N SER A 612 -10.27 -15.20 9.14
CA SER A 612 -10.07 -16.58 9.57
C SER A 612 -8.65 -16.81 10.05
N THR A 613 -8.42 -17.98 10.65
CA THR A 613 -7.06 -18.47 10.97
C THR A 613 -6.12 -18.25 9.79
N ARG A 614 -4.98 -17.64 10.10
CA ARG A 614 -3.89 -17.43 9.14
C ARG A 614 -2.89 -18.57 9.29
N ARG A 615 -2.60 -19.23 8.17
CA ARG A 615 -1.75 -20.42 8.11
C ARG A 615 -0.31 -20.02 7.83
N TYR A 616 0.60 -20.63 8.56
CA TYR A 616 2.04 -20.49 8.37
C TYR A 616 2.67 -21.86 8.13
N ILE A 617 3.79 -21.87 7.41
CA ILE A 617 4.54 -23.10 7.10
C ILE A 617 5.37 -23.51 8.31
N ASN A 618 5.97 -22.51 8.98
CA ASN A 618 6.80 -22.67 10.16
C ASN A 618 6.05 -22.15 11.41
N ASP A 619 6.50 -22.61 12.58
CA ASP A 619 5.97 -22.20 13.89
C ASP A 619 4.49 -22.55 14.12
N ASN A 620 3.66 -21.56 14.43
CA ASN A 620 2.24 -21.71 14.71
C ASN A 620 1.38 -20.98 13.68
N ASN A 621 0.13 -21.43 13.55
CA ASN A 621 -0.90 -20.64 12.91
C ASN A 621 -1.32 -19.49 13.82
N ALA A 622 -1.74 -18.38 13.23
CA ALA A 622 -2.36 -17.28 13.95
C ALA A 622 -3.88 -17.46 13.94
N ASP A 623 -4.53 -17.21 15.08
CA ASP A 623 -5.95 -17.46 15.26
C ASP A 623 -6.83 -16.58 14.37
N GLY A 624 -8.07 -17.03 14.17
CA GLY A 624 -9.09 -16.18 13.54
C GLY A 624 -9.58 -15.12 14.53
N PHE A 625 -9.92 -13.95 14.03
CA PHE A 625 -10.41 -12.86 14.88
C PHE A 625 -11.49 -12.02 14.20
N GLN A 626 -12.18 -11.25 15.01
CA GLN A 626 -13.03 -10.17 14.54
C GLN A 626 -12.84 -8.92 15.40
N THR A 627 -12.99 -7.76 14.78
CA THR A 627 -12.98 -6.47 15.46
C THR A 627 -14.14 -5.63 14.99
N TRP A 628 -14.72 -4.88 15.92
CA TRP A 628 -15.82 -3.96 15.64
C TRP A 628 -15.43 -2.55 16.06
N ARG A 629 -15.72 -1.56 15.22
CA ARG A 629 -15.48 -0.13 15.45
C ARG A 629 -16.82 0.60 15.40
N ILE A 630 -16.98 1.58 16.28
CA ILE A 630 -18.09 2.52 16.24
C ILE A 630 -17.51 3.93 16.27
N ASN A 631 -17.99 4.82 15.41
CA ASN A 631 -17.64 6.22 15.49
C ASN A 631 -18.82 7.15 15.19
N THR A 632 -18.73 8.37 15.69
CA THR A 632 -19.69 9.44 15.43
C THR A 632 -18.97 10.62 14.81
N ALA A 633 -19.64 11.28 13.87
CA ALA A 633 -19.15 12.47 13.18
C ALA A 633 -20.15 13.61 13.37
N HIS A 634 -19.68 14.70 13.96
CA HIS A 634 -20.46 15.87 14.38
C HIS A 634 -20.01 17.06 13.51
N SER A 635 -20.76 17.34 12.44
CA SER A 635 -20.39 18.40 11.48
C SER A 635 -21.27 19.64 11.64
N LEU A 636 -20.65 20.79 11.83
CA LEU A 636 -21.34 22.10 11.83
C LEU A 636 -21.47 22.60 10.39
N LEU A 637 -22.71 22.86 9.96
CA LEU A 637 -23.06 23.25 8.60
C LEU A 637 -23.26 24.77 8.48
N LYS A 638 -23.19 25.29 7.24
CA LYS A 638 -23.51 26.69 6.85
C LYS A 638 -22.60 27.79 7.40
N MET A 639 -21.40 27.46 7.83
CA MET A 639 -20.37 28.45 8.14
C MET A 639 -19.77 28.98 6.83
N LYS A 640 -19.73 30.31 6.64
CA LYS A 640 -19.46 30.94 5.31
C LYS A 640 -18.08 30.65 4.73
N ARG A 641 -17.05 30.51 5.57
CA ARG A 641 -15.63 30.41 5.15
C ARG A 641 -14.88 29.25 5.81
N TRP A 642 -15.55 28.47 6.64
CA TRP A 642 -14.95 27.32 7.29
C TRP A 642 -15.97 26.23 7.57
N SER A 643 -15.52 25.02 7.83
CA SER A 643 -16.33 23.92 8.33
C SER A 643 -15.58 23.21 9.44
N LEU A 644 -16.29 22.80 10.49
CA LEU A 644 -15.75 21.98 11.57
C LEU A 644 -16.51 20.66 11.63
N THR A 645 -15.76 19.57 11.62
CA THR A 645 -16.25 18.23 11.92
C THR A 645 -15.46 17.67 13.08
N MET A 646 -16.13 17.36 14.18
CA MET A 646 -15.54 16.63 15.30
C MET A 646 -15.96 15.17 15.20
N ASN A 647 -15.04 14.24 15.45
CA ASN A 647 -15.36 12.82 15.51
C ASN A 647 -14.92 12.23 16.83
N ALA A 648 -15.68 11.27 17.33
CA ALA A 648 -15.28 10.42 18.45
C ALA A 648 -15.51 8.97 18.04
N GLY A 649 -14.66 8.06 18.49
CA GLY A 649 -14.82 6.65 18.15
C GLY A 649 -14.19 5.71 19.14
N VAL A 650 -14.68 4.48 19.08
CA VAL A 650 -14.21 3.33 19.84
C VAL A 650 -13.78 2.28 18.83
N ASP A 651 -12.50 1.95 18.86
CA ASP A 651 -11.91 0.86 18.11
C ASP A 651 -11.98 -0.41 18.94
N ASN A 652 -12.26 -1.54 18.29
CA ASN A 652 -12.28 -2.86 18.91
C ASN A 652 -13.21 -2.93 20.14
N VAL A 653 -14.51 -2.65 19.92
CA VAL A 653 -15.55 -2.54 20.96
C VAL A 653 -15.58 -3.72 21.94
N PHE A 654 -15.32 -4.94 21.44
CA PHE A 654 -15.31 -6.17 22.22
C PHE A 654 -13.97 -6.49 22.91
N ASP A 655 -13.02 -5.57 22.86
CA ASP A 655 -11.74 -5.65 23.59
C ASP A 655 -10.94 -6.93 23.27
N TYR A 656 -10.97 -7.38 22.01
CA TYR A 656 -10.20 -8.54 21.59
C TYR A 656 -8.69 -8.21 21.61
N VAL A 657 -7.90 -9.00 22.30
CA VAL A 657 -6.43 -8.86 22.36
C VAL A 657 -5.81 -10.19 22.02
N ASP A 658 -4.95 -10.21 21.01
CA ASP A 658 -4.10 -11.37 20.74
C ASP A 658 -2.87 -11.31 21.65
N ARG A 659 -2.76 -12.29 22.54
CA ARG A 659 -1.67 -12.43 23.53
C ARG A 659 -0.65 -13.50 23.17
N THR A 660 -0.64 -13.94 21.90
CA THR A 660 0.33 -14.90 21.38
C THR A 660 1.75 -14.43 21.72
N PRO A 661 2.58 -15.30 22.34
CA PRO A 661 3.93 -14.93 22.78
C PRO A 661 4.78 -14.35 21.65
N PHE A 662 5.74 -13.48 22.00
CA PHE A 662 6.73 -13.05 21.01
C PHE A 662 7.53 -14.22 20.44
N GLY A 663 7.90 -14.15 19.15
CA GLY A 663 8.52 -15.29 18.45
C GLY A 663 7.51 -16.30 17.89
N ARG A 664 6.21 -16.07 18.11
CA ARG A 664 5.11 -16.84 17.53
C ARG A 664 4.23 -15.92 16.67
N ASN A 665 3.57 -16.51 15.68
CA ASN A 665 2.77 -15.79 14.70
C ASN A 665 1.45 -15.34 15.32
N ARG A 666 1.15 -14.04 15.26
CA ARG A 666 -0.07 -13.45 15.80
C ARG A 666 -1.05 -13.03 14.71
N ALA A 667 -2.33 -12.99 15.07
CA ALA A 667 -3.43 -12.66 14.19
C ALA A 667 -3.55 -11.14 13.98
N THR A 668 -3.31 -10.37 15.04
CA THR A 668 -3.48 -8.92 15.08
C THR A 668 -2.58 -8.27 16.13
N SER A 669 -2.15 -7.04 15.87
CA SER A 669 -1.43 -6.17 16.81
C SER A 669 -2.34 -5.29 17.67
N THR A 670 -3.67 -5.37 17.53
CA THR A 670 -4.58 -4.46 18.25
C THR A 670 -4.32 -4.51 19.78
N PRO A 671 -4.25 -3.35 20.48
CA PRO A 671 -4.03 -3.29 21.93
C PRO A 671 -5.26 -3.69 22.76
N GLY A 672 -6.38 -4.03 22.11
CA GLY A 672 -7.69 -4.13 22.74
C GLY A 672 -8.57 -2.95 22.37
N ARG A 673 -9.57 -2.68 23.19
CA ARG A 673 -10.51 -1.58 23.02
C ARG A 673 -9.77 -0.27 23.20
N THR A 674 -9.96 0.65 22.26
CA THR A 674 -9.29 1.95 22.34
C THR A 674 -10.16 3.11 21.89
N PHE A 675 -10.00 4.25 22.55
CA PHE A 675 -10.79 5.46 22.30
C PHE A 675 -9.99 6.52 21.54
N TYR A 676 -10.69 7.30 20.71
CA TYR A 676 -10.09 8.44 20.03
C TYR A 676 -11.09 9.58 19.83
N VAL A 677 -10.54 10.78 19.69
CA VAL A 677 -11.25 11.99 19.26
C VAL A 677 -10.45 12.63 18.13
N SER A 678 -11.15 13.22 17.16
CA SER A 678 -10.52 14.01 16.11
C SER A 678 -11.31 15.26 15.79
N ALA A 679 -10.64 16.26 15.25
CA ALA A 679 -11.22 17.48 14.73
C ALA A 679 -10.66 17.74 13.33
N LEU A 680 -11.57 18.00 12.39
CA LEU A 680 -11.28 18.41 11.03
C LEU A 680 -11.81 19.83 10.83
N ILE A 681 -10.90 20.75 10.55
CA ILE A 681 -11.21 22.14 10.27
C ILE A 681 -10.79 22.41 8.83
N LYS A 682 -11.73 22.86 8.00
CA LYS A 682 -11.45 23.29 6.63
C LYS A 682 -11.79 24.77 6.52
N PHE A 683 -10.88 25.59 6.05
CA PHE A 683 -11.09 26.97 5.67
C PHE A 683 -11.06 27.08 4.15
N LYS A 684 -12.03 27.79 3.58
CA LYS A 684 -12.15 27.99 2.14
C LYS A 684 -12.40 29.45 1.84
N ASN A 685 -11.66 29.99 0.88
CA ASN A 685 -11.93 31.30 0.31
C ASN A 685 -12.15 31.14 -1.20
N ASN A 686 -13.35 31.52 -1.67
CA ASN A 686 -13.78 31.40 -3.07
C ASN A 686 -13.27 32.55 -3.94
#